data_AF-A0A7N8YFD7-F1
#
_entry.id   AF-A0A7N8YFD7-F1
#
_cell.length_a   1.000
_cell.length_b   1.000
_cell.length_c   1.000
_cell.angle_alpha   90.00
_cell.angle_beta   90.00
_cell.angle_gamma   90.00
#
_symmetry.space_group_name_H-M   'P 1'
#
loop_
_entity.id
_entity.type
_entity.pdbx_description
1 polymer ?
#
loop_
_entity_poly.entity_id
_entity_poly.type
_entity_poly.pdbx_seq_one_letter_code
_entity_poly.pdbx_strand_id
1 'polypeptide(L)'
;MDRNQGLISEDKSKKPCKVPDHVILSGGINNRYLVLNVEERPGHKTLIISCYKCLHPTEKCLLKDGWELTPVACGDVVHLEGQCDGGFWLVDREQGFLVLQPDMLISGTSISSSIRCMRRAVLGNMFKSFGGASKQALNGTMVHEVFQRAATAKDFSLETLSKLANQALQSSRYLGDIPSNSRALGKCQDSATVVTIAELVDIEENVWSPRFGLKGKIDVTARVQIHRLRNSSHRAPEEKTVPLELKTGRESNSIEHRSQVVLYTLMSMEQYSPEAGFLLYLKTGNLYPVVASHMDHRELLKLRNNLVHYIHNCMEKGAEHSRLSRLPDILTDRQTCQYCPQRRNCALYERAVDSRFGEGSEDVVCDFLQQETGHLTSPHLSYFSHWLLLCCLEAATMEAKNGRKRVWLQTVEESEKNGSCVGNVQLLDPVLVQSGVFLHRFRCSSVASQQGLTSCGLASGDRIVVSDQEGCHVGLATGYLCEVTRTLVSCTLDRDLSKFSGVLFRLDRDEGVVGLSTHLTNLSRLMENCQESDHLRELIVDLRPPEFISSLGSVLPLEAKDTVANILKGLNKPQKQAMKKVLLSKDYTLIVGMPGTGKTTTICTLVRILHACGFSVLLTSYTHSAVDNILLKLKRFRVTFLRLGHGQKVHPGILSYTEESAKKKGVHTLSELEQLYNKELVVGTTCMGINHPIFTRRQFDFCIVDEASQISQPICLGPLLYAKRFVLVGDHQQLPPIVQNQEARSLGMDESLFKRLERHSEAVVYLTVQYRMNRQIMSLSNSLMYEGRLECGSEKTASALLTLPFLLSVQSEITSYSQTHPQHDLAWLQAAVLPSNPVYFLDCSMVPAPELVEHGGISNHTEAVLVHKLLLLLIKAGCKPSDIGVIAPYRHQLKSISGLLQSSVFTGVEVNTVDRYQGRDKSLIILSFVRSSTEELGELLKDWRRLNVAITRAKHKLVMVGSATTLQRYAPVEKLLSHLQQENMISFRKEVHQFLV
;
A
#
# COMPACT_ATOMS: atom_id res chain seq x y z
N MET A 1 1.94 -65.36 32.90
CA MET A 1 3.08 -65.05 32.01
C MET A 1 2.61 -64.01 31.03
N ASP A 2 3.24 -62.84 31.16
CA ASP A 2 3.47 -61.76 30.21
C ASP A 2 2.30 -61.05 29.50
N ARG A 3 2.05 -59.86 30.08
CA ARG A 3 1.50 -58.65 29.51
C ARG A 3 2.23 -58.28 28.21
N ASN A 4 1.48 -57.91 27.18
CA ASN A 4 1.93 -56.90 26.23
C ASN A 4 0.79 -55.93 25.93
N GLN A 5 1.03 -54.66 26.29
CA GLN A 5 0.14 -53.53 26.18
C GLN A 5 0.08 -53.06 24.71
N GLY A 6 -1.11 -53.07 24.13
CA GLY A 6 -1.39 -52.31 22.92
C GLY A 6 -1.58 -50.83 23.30
N LEU A 7 -0.59 -50.01 22.98
CA LEU A 7 -0.67 -48.56 23.07
C LEU A 7 -1.74 -48.04 22.10
N ILE A 8 -2.88 -47.66 22.65
CA ILE A 8 -3.84 -46.76 22.01
C ILE A 8 -3.15 -45.40 21.95
N SER A 9 -2.71 -44.99 20.76
CA SER A 9 -2.25 -43.63 20.53
C SER A 9 -3.47 -42.72 20.61
N GLU A 10 -3.68 -42.09 21.77
CA GLU A 10 -4.60 -40.96 21.90
C GLU A 10 -4.21 -39.89 20.90
N ASP A 11 -5.14 -39.63 19.99
CA ASP A 11 -5.06 -38.61 18.96
C ASP A 11 -4.82 -37.24 19.62
N LYS A 12 -3.74 -36.58 19.20
CA LYS A 12 -3.26 -35.34 19.80
C LYS A 12 -4.34 -34.26 19.74
N SER A 13 -4.89 -33.90 20.90
CA SER A 13 -5.45 -32.60 21.25
C SER A 13 -5.93 -31.73 20.08
N LYS A 14 -7.15 -31.98 19.55
CA LYS A 14 -7.88 -30.99 18.75
C LYS A 14 -8.22 -29.81 19.67
N LYS A 15 -7.39 -28.76 19.67
CA LYS A 15 -7.81 -27.45 20.21
C LYS A 15 -9.16 -27.10 19.57
N PRO A 16 -10.16 -26.64 20.33
CA PRO A 16 -11.44 -26.25 19.76
C PRO A 16 -11.22 -25.18 18.68
N CYS A 17 -11.80 -25.39 17.50
CA CYS A 17 -11.67 -24.50 16.35
C CYS A 17 -12.35 -23.16 16.68
N LYS A 18 -11.61 -22.20 17.24
CA LYS A 18 -12.12 -20.87 17.54
C LYS A 18 -12.22 -20.08 16.23
N VAL A 19 -13.36 -19.43 15.98
CA VAL A 19 -13.51 -18.51 14.84
C VAL A 19 -12.46 -17.41 14.97
N PRO A 20 -11.56 -17.22 13.99
CA PRO A 20 -10.60 -16.13 14.02
C PRO A 20 -11.32 -14.77 14.05
N ASP A 21 -10.82 -13.80 14.82
CA ASP A 21 -11.51 -12.51 15.02
C ASP A 21 -11.76 -11.72 13.72
N HIS A 22 -10.95 -11.98 12.69
CA HIS A 22 -11.11 -11.35 11.38
C HIS A 22 -12.19 -12.02 10.51
N VAL A 23 -12.65 -13.23 10.83
CA VAL A 23 -13.66 -13.96 10.06
C VAL A 23 -15.06 -13.48 10.46
N ILE A 24 -15.88 -13.16 9.46
CA ILE A 24 -17.28 -12.78 9.64
C ILE A 24 -18.11 -13.92 9.06
N LEU A 25 -18.87 -14.60 9.92
CA LEU A 25 -19.77 -15.68 9.54
C LEU A 25 -21.18 -15.13 9.38
N SER A 26 -21.91 -15.64 8.39
CA SER A 26 -23.25 -15.17 8.01
C SER A 26 -24.05 -16.28 7.34
N GLY A 27 -25.37 -16.24 7.47
CA GLY A 27 -26.30 -17.06 6.67
C GLY A 27 -26.82 -16.32 5.43
N GLY A 28 -27.81 -16.91 4.75
CA GLY A 28 -28.51 -16.27 3.62
C GLY A 28 -27.75 -16.32 2.28
N ILE A 29 -28.03 -15.35 1.40
CA ILE A 29 -27.47 -15.31 0.05
C ILE A 29 -25.95 -15.11 0.02
N ASN A 30 -25.41 -14.37 0.98
CA ASN A 30 -23.97 -14.14 1.15
C ASN A 30 -23.41 -15.00 2.31
N ASN A 31 -23.85 -16.25 2.40
CA ASN A 31 -23.46 -17.13 3.50
C ASN A 31 -21.93 -17.32 3.58
N ARG A 32 -21.43 -17.43 4.81
CA ARG A 32 -20.03 -17.70 5.19
C ARG A 32 -20.04 -18.74 6.28
N TYR A 33 -19.65 -19.95 5.91
CA TYR A 33 -19.58 -21.09 6.80
C TYR A 33 -18.12 -21.37 7.16
N LEU A 34 -17.85 -21.60 8.44
CA LEU A 34 -16.57 -22.15 8.90
C LEU A 34 -16.64 -23.67 8.83
N VAL A 35 -15.62 -24.31 8.25
CA VAL A 35 -15.49 -25.76 8.21
C VAL A 35 -14.92 -26.27 9.53
N LEU A 36 -15.71 -27.04 10.27
CA LEU A 36 -15.35 -27.56 11.60
C LEU A 36 -14.73 -28.95 11.52
N ASN A 37 -15.18 -29.78 10.58
CA ASN A 37 -14.63 -31.11 10.35
C ASN A 37 -14.78 -31.50 8.89
N VAL A 38 -13.85 -32.34 8.41
CA VAL A 38 -13.86 -32.91 7.05
C VAL A 38 -13.74 -34.42 7.17
N GLU A 39 -14.72 -35.14 6.64
CA GLU A 39 -14.73 -36.61 6.58
C GLU A 39 -14.60 -37.04 5.13
N GLU A 40 -13.47 -37.67 4.78
CA GLU A 40 -13.21 -38.18 3.43
C GLU A 40 -13.52 -39.67 3.34
N ARG A 41 -14.28 -40.06 2.31
CA ARG A 41 -14.57 -41.45 1.96
C ARG A 41 -14.38 -41.63 0.45
N PRO A 42 -14.18 -42.87 -0.05
CA PRO A 42 -14.10 -43.10 -1.48
C PRO A 42 -15.33 -42.55 -2.21
N GLY A 43 -15.10 -41.63 -3.17
CA GLY A 43 -16.13 -41.03 -4.01
C GLY A 43 -17.02 -39.95 -3.36
N HIS A 44 -16.80 -39.57 -2.09
CA HIS A 44 -17.50 -38.42 -1.49
C HIS A 44 -16.76 -37.82 -0.28
N LYS A 45 -17.00 -36.54 -0.03
CA LYS A 45 -16.45 -35.79 1.11
C LYS A 45 -17.58 -35.12 1.87
N THR A 46 -17.63 -35.29 3.19
CA THR A 46 -18.63 -34.65 4.05
C THR A 46 -17.99 -33.56 4.90
N LEU A 47 -18.55 -32.36 4.86
CA LEU A 47 -18.13 -31.22 5.68
C LEU A 47 -19.14 -31.02 6.80
N ILE A 48 -18.64 -30.79 8.01
CA ILE A 48 -19.44 -30.27 9.13
C ILE A 48 -19.13 -28.78 9.24
N ILE A 49 -20.15 -27.94 9.12
CA ILE A 49 -19.98 -26.49 8.96
C ILE A 49 -20.89 -25.70 9.91
N SER A 50 -20.52 -24.44 10.20
CA SER A 50 -21.38 -23.53 10.97
C SER A 50 -21.19 -22.08 10.53
N CYS A 51 -22.27 -21.32 10.44
CA CYS A 51 -22.28 -19.88 10.14
C CYS A 51 -22.42 -19.01 11.40
N TYR A 52 -22.32 -19.60 12.60
CA TYR A 52 -22.47 -18.89 13.87
C TYR A 52 -21.14 -18.83 14.64
N LYS A 53 -20.92 -17.72 15.35
CA LYS A 53 -19.72 -17.54 16.20
C LYS A 53 -19.64 -18.54 17.36
N CYS A 54 -20.78 -19.00 17.87
CA CYS A 54 -20.87 -20.05 18.87
C CYS A 54 -20.64 -21.47 18.30
N LEU A 55 -20.41 -21.59 16.99
CA LEU A 55 -20.19 -22.83 16.24
C LEU A 55 -21.38 -23.80 16.22
N HIS A 56 -22.55 -23.36 16.69
CA HIS A 56 -23.80 -24.11 16.68
C HIS A 56 -24.99 -23.22 16.25
N PRO A 57 -26.03 -23.78 15.59
CA PRO A 57 -26.13 -25.15 15.10
C PRO A 57 -25.07 -25.47 14.02
N THR A 58 -24.82 -26.77 13.82
CA THR A 58 -23.96 -27.27 12.76
C THR A 58 -24.80 -27.81 11.62
N GLU A 59 -24.37 -27.53 10.40
CA GLU A 59 -24.93 -28.04 9.16
C GLU A 59 -23.96 -29.07 8.53
N LYS A 60 -24.48 -29.88 7.60
CA LYS A 60 -23.69 -30.88 6.87
C LYS A 60 -23.70 -30.55 5.38
N CYS A 61 -22.55 -30.62 4.73
CA CYS A 61 -22.44 -30.48 3.28
C CYS A 61 -21.78 -31.72 2.69
N LEU A 62 -22.44 -32.36 1.73
CA LEU A 62 -21.96 -33.55 1.02
C LEU A 62 -21.47 -33.17 -0.37
N LEU A 63 -20.20 -33.44 -0.64
CA LEU A 63 -19.52 -33.20 -1.92
C LEU A 63 -19.35 -34.53 -2.68
N LYS A 64 -19.75 -34.55 -3.95
CA LYS A 64 -19.69 -35.72 -4.85
C LYS A 64 -19.25 -35.36 -6.26
N ASP A 65 -19.02 -36.38 -7.07
CA ASP A 65 -18.80 -36.29 -8.52
C ASP A 65 -17.64 -35.34 -8.88
N GLY A 66 -16.52 -35.44 -8.19
CA GLY A 66 -15.33 -34.62 -8.37
C GLY A 66 -15.27 -33.37 -7.49
N TRP A 67 -16.34 -32.99 -6.78
CA TRP A 67 -16.27 -31.93 -5.76
C TRP A 67 -15.54 -32.39 -4.50
N GLU A 68 -15.52 -33.70 -4.22
CA GLU A 68 -14.75 -34.31 -3.14
C GLU A 68 -13.24 -34.06 -3.28
N LEU A 69 -12.75 -33.79 -4.49
CA LEU A 69 -11.36 -33.42 -4.75
C LEU A 69 -11.02 -31.97 -4.38
N THR A 70 -12.02 -31.15 -4.02
CA THR A 70 -11.77 -29.77 -3.61
C THR A 70 -10.90 -29.76 -2.34
N PRO A 71 -9.80 -28.99 -2.31
CA PRO A 71 -8.83 -29.01 -1.22
C PRO A 71 -9.28 -28.14 -0.04
N VAL A 72 -10.47 -28.42 0.47
CA VAL A 72 -11.07 -27.80 1.66
C VAL A 72 -10.60 -28.52 2.92
N ALA A 73 -10.21 -27.76 3.94
CA ALA A 73 -9.72 -28.26 5.22
C ALA A 73 -10.49 -27.67 6.41
N CYS A 74 -10.30 -28.26 7.59
CA CYS A 74 -10.82 -27.69 8.84
C CYS A 74 -10.21 -26.30 9.09
N GLY A 75 -11.06 -25.33 9.44
CA GLY A 75 -10.69 -23.92 9.63
C GLY A 75 -10.89 -23.04 8.39
N ASP A 76 -11.15 -23.63 7.22
CA ASP A 76 -11.47 -22.85 6.02
C ASP A 76 -12.85 -22.19 6.10
N VAL A 77 -12.98 -21.04 5.44
CA VAL A 77 -14.28 -20.39 5.23
C VAL A 77 -14.78 -20.77 3.84
N VAL A 78 -16.03 -21.22 3.75
CA VAL A 78 -16.68 -21.59 2.48
C VAL A 78 -17.98 -20.84 2.30
N HIS A 79 -18.35 -20.66 1.04
CA HIS A 79 -19.68 -20.24 0.62
C HIS A 79 -20.33 -21.37 -0.19
N LEU A 80 -21.62 -21.56 0.04
CA LEU A 80 -22.42 -22.59 -0.63
C LEU A 80 -23.55 -21.92 -1.43
N GLU A 81 -23.66 -22.31 -2.69
CA GLU A 81 -24.78 -22.00 -3.57
C GLU A 81 -25.62 -23.25 -3.79
N GLY A 82 -26.95 -23.10 -3.74
CA GLY A 82 -27.89 -24.21 -3.88
C GLY A 82 -29.01 -24.18 -2.83
N GLN A 83 -29.82 -25.24 -2.81
CA GLN A 83 -30.87 -25.42 -1.82
C GLN A 83 -30.31 -26.16 -0.59
N CYS A 84 -30.74 -25.76 0.60
CA CYS A 84 -30.41 -26.41 1.86
C CYS A 84 -31.67 -27.02 2.46
N ASP A 85 -31.69 -28.36 2.55
CA ASP A 85 -32.82 -29.11 3.10
C ASP A 85 -32.52 -29.48 4.55
N GLY A 86 -33.10 -28.73 5.51
CA GLY A 86 -32.98 -29.04 6.93
C GLY A 86 -31.54 -28.99 7.49
N GLY A 87 -30.69 -28.11 6.95
CA GLY A 87 -29.28 -28.01 7.33
C GLY A 87 -28.36 -29.00 6.60
N PHE A 88 -28.86 -29.63 5.53
CA PHE A 88 -28.10 -30.51 4.65
C PHE A 88 -27.94 -29.88 3.25
N TRP A 89 -26.69 -29.71 2.84
CA TRP A 89 -26.30 -29.24 1.52
C TRP A 89 -25.78 -30.39 0.66
N LEU A 90 -26.24 -30.47 -0.59
CA LEU A 90 -25.72 -31.40 -1.58
C LEU A 90 -25.06 -30.63 -2.72
N VAL A 91 -23.78 -30.92 -2.98
CA VAL A 91 -23.02 -30.35 -4.09
C VAL A 91 -22.46 -31.50 -4.93
N ASP A 92 -23.00 -31.66 -6.14
CA ASP A 92 -22.71 -32.77 -7.03
C ASP A 92 -22.52 -32.30 -8.49
N ARG A 93 -22.68 -33.22 -9.45
CA ARG A 93 -22.56 -32.92 -10.88
C ARG A 93 -23.62 -31.93 -11.38
N GLU A 94 -24.85 -32.07 -10.91
CA GLU A 94 -26.04 -31.44 -11.48
C GLU A 94 -26.50 -30.21 -10.69
N GLN A 95 -26.14 -30.12 -9.40
CA GLN A 95 -26.59 -29.02 -8.54
C GLN A 95 -25.52 -28.55 -7.54
N GLY A 96 -25.64 -27.27 -7.22
CA GLY A 96 -24.91 -26.60 -6.16
C GLY A 96 -23.46 -26.25 -6.52
N PHE A 97 -22.91 -25.27 -5.82
CA PHE A 97 -21.51 -24.91 -5.91
C PHE A 97 -20.91 -24.72 -4.52
N LEU A 98 -19.66 -25.14 -4.36
CA LEU A 98 -18.85 -24.79 -3.20
C LEU A 98 -17.75 -23.81 -3.63
N VAL A 99 -17.64 -22.69 -2.92
CA VAL A 99 -16.62 -21.66 -3.13
C VAL A 99 -15.74 -21.58 -1.90
N LEU A 100 -14.46 -21.95 -2.04
CA LEU A 100 -13.47 -21.97 -0.97
C LEU A 100 -12.88 -20.58 -0.75
N GLN A 101 -12.78 -20.06 0.47
CA GLN A 101 -12.29 -18.70 0.76
C GLN A 101 -12.95 -17.64 -0.16
N PRO A 102 -14.28 -17.48 -0.07
CA PRO A 102 -15.08 -16.67 -1.00
C PRO A 102 -14.71 -15.17 -0.98
N ASP A 103 -14.16 -14.66 0.12
CA ASP A 103 -13.77 -13.25 0.23
C ASP A 103 -12.46 -12.92 -0.51
N MET A 104 -11.70 -13.94 -0.96
CA MET A 104 -10.54 -13.76 -1.83
C MET A 104 -10.97 -13.68 -3.29
N LEU A 105 -11.20 -12.47 -3.78
CA LEU A 105 -11.68 -12.23 -5.14
C LEU A 105 -10.57 -12.45 -6.19
N ILE A 106 -10.70 -13.49 -7.00
CA ILE A 106 -9.76 -13.83 -8.08
C ILE A 106 -10.26 -13.32 -9.42
N SER A 107 -9.35 -12.80 -10.27
CA SER A 107 -9.75 -12.33 -11.59
C SER A 107 -10.11 -13.49 -12.52
N GLY A 108 -11.15 -13.31 -13.34
CA GLY A 108 -11.52 -14.31 -14.35
C GLY A 108 -10.36 -14.64 -15.31
N THR A 109 -9.52 -13.65 -15.61
CA THR A 109 -8.28 -13.82 -16.38
C THR A 109 -7.29 -14.78 -15.71
N SER A 110 -7.08 -14.71 -14.40
CA SER A 110 -6.20 -15.64 -13.67
C SER A 110 -6.73 -17.07 -13.73
N ILE A 111 -8.02 -17.27 -13.53
CA ILE A 111 -8.66 -18.60 -13.60
C ILE A 111 -8.53 -19.16 -15.01
N SER A 112 -8.88 -18.38 -16.04
CA SER A 112 -8.71 -18.83 -17.44
C SER A 112 -7.26 -19.18 -17.77
N SER A 113 -6.28 -18.46 -17.22
CA SER A 113 -4.85 -18.76 -17.42
C SER A 113 -4.39 -20.04 -16.72
N SER A 114 -5.08 -20.45 -15.65
CA SER A 114 -4.76 -21.64 -14.87
C SER A 114 -5.15 -22.95 -15.56
N ILE A 115 -6.06 -22.89 -16.56
CA ILE A 115 -6.54 -24.06 -17.33
C ILE A 115 -5.37 -24.84 -17.93
N ARG A 116 -4.40 -24.16 -18.55
CA ARG A 116 -3.21 -24.83 -19.09
C ARG A 116 -2.16 -25.12 -18.04
N CYS A 117 -2.00 -24.26 -17.04
CA CYS A 117 -0.94 -24.36 -16.04
C CYS A 117 -1.34 -23.63 -14.76
N MET A 118 -1.69 -24.39 -13.72
CA MET A 118 -2.03 -23.85 -12.40
C MET A 118 -0.86 -23.06 -11.79
N ARG A 119 0.36 -23.62 -11.88
CA ARG A 119 1.59 -22.99 -11.37
C ARG A 119 1.80 -21.59 -11.95
N ARG A 120 1.59 -21.42 -13.26
CA ARG A 120 1.69 -20.12 -13.94
C ARG A 120 0.70 -19.09 -13.39
N ALA A 121 -0.53 -19.51 -13.09
CA ALA A 121 -1.55 -18.62 -12.56
C ALA A 121 -1.25 -18.18 -11.12
N VAL A 122 -0.76 -19.10 -10.27
CA VAL A 122 -0.32 -18.79 -8.90
C VAL A 122 0.84 -17.78 -8.95
N LEU A 123 1.89 -18.08 -9.72
CA LEU A 123 3.05 -17.19 -9.88
C LEU A 123 2.66 -15.83 -10.48
N GLY A 124 1.73 -15.79 -11.43
CA GLY A 124 1.22 -14.54 -12.00
C GLY A 124 0.42 -13.68 -11.01
N ASN A 125 -0.16 -14.29 -9.96
CA ASN A 125 -0.80 -13.56 -8.87
C ASN A 125 0.23 -12.95 -7.91
N MET A 126 1.29 -13.71 -7.60
CA MET A 126 2.38 -13.26 -6.72
C MET A 126 3.29 -12.21 -7.37
N PHE A 127 3.77 -12.49 -8.58
CA PHE A 127 4.72 -11.67 -9.33
C PHE A 127 4.01 -10.98 -10.51
N LYS A 128 3.83 -9.66 -10.39
CA LYS A 128 3.33 -8.87 -11.52
C LYS A 128 4.41 -8.80 -12.60
N SER A 129 4.00 -9.00 -13.85
CA SER A 129 4.89 -8.89 -15.02
C SER A 129 5.40 -7.45 -15.17
N PHE A 130 6.72 -7.31 -15.35
CA PHE A 130 7.40 -6.02 -15.50
C PHE A 130 7.84 -5.72 -16.94
N GLY A 131 7.52 -6.60 -17.89
CA GLY A 131 7.70 -6.31 -19.30
C GLY A 131 6.73 -5.20 -19.70
N GLY A 132 7.22 -4.16 -20.38
CA GLY A 132 6.36 -3.21 -21.06
C GLY A 132 5.29 -3.95 -21.87
N ALA A 133 4.09 -3.37 -21.99
CA ALA A 133 3.00 -3.99 -22.73
C ALA A 133 3.54 -4.46 -24.09
N SER A 134 3.36 -5.74 -24.41
CA SER A 134 3.76 -6.23 -25.73
C SER A 134 3.08 -5.38 -26.80
N LYS A 135 3.68 -5.25 -27.97
CA LYS A 135 3.08 -4.54 -29.11
C LYS A 135 1.61 -4.97 -29.32
N GLN A 136 1.35 -6.26 -29.17
CA GLN A 136 0.02 -6.85 -29.30
C GLN A 136 -0.93 -6.39 -28.18
N ALA A 137 -0.46 -6.35 -26.92
CA ALA A 137 -1.27 -5.88 -25.79
C ALA A 137 -1.61 -4.38 -25.91
N LEU A 138 -0.66 -3.56 -26.37
CA LEU A 138 -0.92 -2.14 -26.61
C LEU A 138 -1.92 -1.93 -27.74
N ASN A 139 -1.67 -2.55 -28.90
CA ASN A 139 -2.61 -2.52 -30.02
C ASN A 139 -4.01 -2.96 -29.56
N GLY A 140 -4.07 -4.01 -28.74
CA GLY A 140 -5.31 -4.46 -28.16
C GLY A 140 -6.02 -3.39 -27.35
N THR A 141 -5.30 -2.77 -26.42
CA THR A 141 -5.83 -1.71 -25.56
C THR A 141 -6.34 -0.51 -26.36
N MET A 142 -5.62 -0.09 -27.41
CA MET A 142 -6.04 1.01 -28.27
C MET A 142 -7.29 0.68 -29.09
N VAL A 143 -7.36 -0.52 -29.67
CA VAL A 143 -8.52 -0.93 -30.48
C VAL A 143 -9.75 -1.09 -29.58
N HIS A 144 -9.60 -1.58 -28.34
CA HIS A 144 -10.69 -1.61 -27.35
C HIS A 144 -11.21 -0.19 -27.07
N GLU A 145 -10.33 0.78 -26.80
CA GLU A 145 -10.74 2.17 -26.55
C GLU A 145 -11.49 2.78 -27.74
N VAL A 146 -10.96 2.61 -28.97
CA VAL A 146 -11.62 3.12 -30.18
C VAL A 146 -13.01 2.50 -30.35
N PHE A 147 -13.11 1.18 -30.16
CA PHE A 147 -14.39 0.47 -30.23
C PHE A 147 -15.37 1.02 -29.19
N GLN A 148 -14.94 1.15 -27.93
CA GLN A 148 -15.76 1.65 -26.83
C GLN A 148 -16.25 3.08 -27.07
N ARG A 149 -15.38 3.98 -27.54
CA ARG A 149 -15.76 5.37 -27.84
C ARG A 149 -16.74 5.46 -29.01
N ALA A 150 -16.57 4.63 -30.04
CA ALA A 150 -17.52 4.54 -31.17
C ALA A 150 -18.87 4.00 -30.70
N ALA A 151 -18.83 2.98 -29.83
CA ALA A 151 -19.99 2.40 -29.15
C ALA A 151 -20.78 3.46 -28.36
N THR A 152 -20.10 4.25 -27.51
CA THR A 152 -20.75 5.33 -26.75
C THR A 152 -21.35 6.40 -27.64
N ALA A 153 -20.67 6.75 -28.75
CA ALA A 153 -21.16 7.72 -29.73
C ALA A 153 -22.29 7.16 -30.62
N LYS A 154 -22.56 5.84 -30.55
CA LYS A 154 -23.47 5.12 -31.45
C LYS A 154 -23.16 5.34 -32.94
N ASP A 155 -21.88 5.57 -33.26
CA ASP A 155 -21.42 5.89 -34.62
C ASP A 155 -20.14 5.11 -34.96
N PHE A 156 -20.32 4.09 -35.80
CA PHE A 156 -19.26 3.24 -36.35
C PHE A 156 -18.94 3.58 -37.81
N SER A 157 -19.30 4.79 -38.28
CA SER A 157 -18.91 5.27 -39.61
C SER A 157 -17.38 5.31 -39.75
N LEU A 158 -16.90 5.12 -40.98
CA LEU A 158 -15.46 5.14 -41.26
C LEU A 158 -14.81 6.48 -40.86
N GLU A 159 -15.55 7.58 -41.01
CA GLU A 159 -15.10 8.92 -40.62
C GLU A 159 -14.90 9.03 -39.11
N THR A 160 -15.90 8.63 -38.31
CA THR A 160 -15.81 8.65 -36.85
C THR A 160 -14.77 7.68 -36.32
N LEU A 161 -14.68 6.46 -36.87
CA LEU A 161 -13.64 5.51 -36.49
C LEU A 161 -12.24 6.01 -36.82
N SER A 162 -12.04 6.63 -37.98
CA SER A 162 -10.75 7.22 -38.35
C SER A 162 -10.38 8.38 -37.42
N LYS A 163 -11.36 9.24 -37.09
CA LYS A 163 -11.19 10.35 -36.14
C LYS A 163 -10.84 9.83 -34.74
N LEU A 164 -11.55 8.83 -34.23
CA LEU A 164 -11.30 8.23 -32.92
C LEU A 164 -9.96 7.50 -32.88
N ALA A 165 -9.59 6.76 -33.93
CA ALA A 165 -8.30 6.10 -34.04
C ALA A 165 -7.15 7.12 -34.07
N ASN A 166 -7.28 8.21 -34.82
CA ASN A 166 -6.31 9.30 -34.81
C ASN A 166 -6.20 9.95 -33.44
N GLN A 167 -7.32 10.16 -32.74
CA GLN A 167 -7.33 10.68 -31.37
C GLN A 167 -6.71 9.71 -30.36
N ALA A 168 -6.92 8.39 -30.50
CA ALA A 168 -6.32 7.36 -29.65
C ALA A 168 -4.80 7.24 -29.91
N LEU A 169 -4.36 7.33 -31.16
CA LEU A 169 -2.93 7.38 -31.54
C LEU A 169 -2.23 8.62 -30.97
N GLN A 170 -2.93 9.76 -30.92
CA GLN A 170 -2.44 11.00 -30.34
C GLN A 170 -2.68 11.10 -28.83
N SER A 171 -3.40 10.14 -28.24
CA SER A 171 -3.69 10.13 -26.81
C SER A 171 -2.42 9.87 -26.03
N SER A 172 -2.12 10.79 -25.11
CA SER A 172 -0.94 10.78 -24.26
C SER A 172 -0.78 9.52 -23.40
N ARG A 173 -1.83 8.70 -23.29
CA ARG A 173 -1.86 7.44 -22.54
C ARG A 173 -1.14 6.30 -23.28
N TYR A 174 -1.09 6.34 -24.63
CA TYR A 174 -0.52 5.27 -25.46
C TYR A 174 0.82 5.64 -26.10
N LEU A 175 1.15 6.93 -26.18
CA LEU A 175 2.42 7.43 -26.72
C LEU A 175 3.67 6.89 -25.99
N GLY A 176 3.58 6.32 -24.79
CA GLY A 176 4.72 5.68 -24.12
C GLY A 176 5.13 4.33 -24.71
N ASP A 177 4.19 3.63 -25.34
CA ASP A 177 4.28 2.18 -25.55
C ASP A 177 4.32 1.75 -27.03
N ILE A 178 4.16 2.67 -28.00
CA ILE A 178 3.93 2.36 -29.43
C ILE A 178 5.18 1.82 -30.16
N PRO A 179 5.08 0.66 -30.85
CA PRO A 179 5.99 0.28 -31.93
C PRO A 179 5.25 0.17 -33.29
N SER A 180 5.98 0.41 -34.37
CA SER A 180 5.50 0.76 -35.72
C SER A 180 4.75 -0.35 -36.51
N ASN A 181 3.66 0.08 -37.16
CA ASN A 181 2.92 -0.43 -38.34
C ASN A 181 2.29 -1.86 -38.35
N SER A 182 0.99 -1.93 -38.68
CA SER A 182 0.41 -2.48 -39.94
C SER A 182 -1.13 -2.64 -39.89
N ARG A 183 -1.79 -2.52 -41.06
CA ARG A 183 -3.25 -2.49 -41.35
C ARG A 183 -3.82 -3.87 -41.69
N ALA A 184 -5.15 -4.06 -41.54
CA ALA A 184 -6.07 -4.59 -42.58
C ALA A 184 -7.50 -4.88 -42.06
N LEU A 185 -8.48 -4.76 -42.97
CA LEU A 185 -9.93 -5.03 -42.84
C LEU A 185 -10.33 -6.44 -43.32
N GLY A 186 -11.52 -6.91 -42.93
CA GLY A 186 -12.30 -7.91 -43.65
C GLY A 186 -13.60 -8.30 -42.92
N LYS A 187 -14.72 -8.41 -43.67
CA LYS A 187 -16.08 -8.82 -43.23
C LYS A 187 -16.25 -10.35 -43.33
N CYS A 188 -17.19 -10.94 -42.58
CA CYS A 188 -17.82 -12.21 -42.95
C CYS A 188 -19.26 -12.39 -42.43
N GLN A 189 -19.95 -13.38 -43.02
CA GLN A 189 -21.38 -13.70 -43.01
C GLN A 189 -21.81 -14.82 -42.02
N ASP A 190 -23.13 -14.83 -41.80
CA ASP A 190 -24.09 -15.93 -41.56
C ASP A 190 -24.02 -16.85 -40.31
N SER A 191 -25.11 -16.83 -39.51
CA SER A 191 -25.93 -18.04 -39.25
C SER A 191 -27.30 -17.74 -38.57
N ALA A 192 -28.21 -18.70 -38.73
CA ALA A 192 -29.66 -18.86 -38.46
C ALA A 192 -30.36 -18.28 -37.19
N THR A 193 -29.80 -17.33 -36.44
CA THR A 193 -30.52 -16.58 -35.39
C THR A 193 -30.00 -15.15 -35.40
N VAL A 194 -30.90 -14.19 -35.61
CA VAL A 194 -30.50 -12.78 -35.68
C VAL A 194 -30.47 -12.24 -34.26
N VAL A 195 -29.27 -12.01 -33.75
CA VAL A 195 -29.06 -11.28 -32.50
C VAL A 195 -28.78 -9.83 -32.85
N THR A 196 -29.60 -8.92 -32.37
CA THR A 196 -29.43 -7.48 -32.56
C THR A 196 -29.05 -6.86 -31.24
N ILE A 197 -27.93 -6.12 -31.20
CA ILE A 197 -27.58 -5.31 -30.05
C ILE A 197 -28.53 -4.10 -30.04
N ALA A 198 -29.46 -4.07 -29.10
CA ALA A 198 -30.43 -3.00 -28.95
C ALA A 198 -29.82 -1.78 -28.26
N GLU A 199 -29.04 -2.01 -27.20
CA GLU A 199 -28.43 -0.95 -26.41
C GLU A 199 -27.11 -1.41 -25.79
N LEU A 200 -26.19 -0.47 -25.60
CA LEU A 200 -25.01 -0.67 -24.77
C LEU A 200 -25.31 -0.10 -23.38
N VAL A 201 -25.52 -1.01 -22.42
CA VAL A 201 -25.89 -0.67 -21.05
C VAL A 201 -24.69 -0.08 -20.32
N ASP A 202 -23.55 -0.75 -20.42
CA ASP A 202 -22.33 -0.32 -19.77
C ASP A 202 -21.05 -0.67 -20.55
N ILE A 203 -19.98 0.05 -20.23
CA ILE A 203 -18.65 -0.14 -20.82
C ILE A 203 -17.67 -0.19 -19.67
N GLU A 204 -16.70 -1.12 -19.74
CA GLU A 204 -15.68 -1.28 -18.72
C GLU A 204 -16.27 -1.50 -17.32
N GLU A 205 -17.31 -2.34 -17.25
CA GLU A 205 -18.06 -2.61 -16.02
C GLU A 205 -17.21 -3.40 -15.02
N ASN A 206 -16.89 -2.76 -13.89
CA ASN A 206 -16.24 -3.42 -12.77
C ASN A 206 -17.26 -4.26 -12.01
N VAL A 207 -17.01 -5.57 -11.89
CA VAL A 207 -17.89 -6.48 -11.15
C VAL A 207 -17.08 -7.23 -10.11
N TRP A 208 -17.49 -7.13 -8.84
CA TRP A 208 -16.99 -7.94 -7.74
C TRP A 208 -18.12 -8.87 -7.32
N SER A 209 -17.86 -10.18 -7.30
CA SER A 209 -18.81 -11.19 -6.85
C SER A 209 -18.27 -11.88 -5.60
N PRO A 210 -18.69 -11.44 -4.40
CA PRO A 210 -18.37 -12.12 -3.15
C PRO A 210 -19.03 -13.50 -3.02
N ARG A 211 -20.09 -13.80 -3.77
CA ARG A 211 -20.72 -15.13 -3.79
C ARG A 211 -19.77 -16.13 -4.44
N PHE A 212 -19.27 -15.83 -5.64
CA PHE A 212 -18.40 -16.74 -6.38
C PHE A 212 -16.90 -16.54 -6.11
N GLY A 213 -16.54 -15.53 -5.30
CA GLY A 213 -15.15 -15.16 -5.03
C GLY A 213 -14.41 -14.73 -6.29
N LEU A 214 -15.10 -13.98 -7.16
CA LEU A 214 -14.64 -13.54 -8.46
C LEU A 214 -14.58 -12.02 -8.56
N LYS A 215 -13.68 -11.53 -9.40
CA LYS A 215 -13.70 -10.15 -9.87
C LYS A 215 -13.40 -10.08 -11.35
N GLY A 216 -13.91 -9.05 -12.01
CA GLY A 216 -13.72 -8.88 -13.43
C GLY A 216 -13.98 -7.45 -13.87
N LYS A 217 -13.61 -7.20 -15.12
CA LYS A 217 -13.95 -5.97 -15.83
C LYS A 217 -14.55 -6.41 -17.16
N ILE A 218 -15.86 -6.31 -17.30
CA ILE A 218 -16.56 -6.68 -18.53
C ILE A 218 -16.32 -5.56 -19.53
N ASP A 219 -15.79 -5.88 -20.71
CA ASP A 219 -15.46 -4.88 -21.73
C ASP A 219 -16.70 -4.06 -22.13
N VAL A 220 -17.80 -4.75 -22.43
CA VAL A 220 -19.09 -4.17 -22.81
C VAL A 220 -20.23 -5.00 -22.23
N THR A 221 -21.21 -4.34 -21.63
CA THR A 221 -22.48 -4.96 -21.21
C THR A 221 -23.57 -4.46 -22.14
N ALA A 222 -24.21 -5.38 -22.86
CA ALA A 222 -25.12 -5.05 -23.95
C ALA A 222 -26.51 -5.64 -23.70
N ARG A 223 -27.55 -4.88 -24.05
CA ARG A 223 -28.91 -5.39 -24.17
C ARG A 223 -29.10 -5.90 -25.60
N VAL A 224 -29.45 -7.17 -25.73
CA VAL A 224 -29.62 -7.85 -27.02
C VAL A 224 -31.05 -8.32 -27.21
N GLN A 225 -31.55 -8.21 -28.43
CA GLN A 225 -32.81 -8.80 -28.88
C GLN A 225 -32.50 -10.03 -29.71
N ILE A 226 -33.08 -11.17 -29.32
CA ILE A 226 -32.83 -12.46 -29.97
C ILE A 226 -34.04 -12.83 -30.82
N HIS A 227 -33.87 -12.85 -32.15
CA HIS A 227 -34.90 -13.26 -33.11
C HIS A 227 -34.64 -14.68 -33.61
N ARG A 228 -35.47 -15.64 -33.16
CA ARG A 228 -35.43 -17.04 -33.63
C ARG A 228 -36.34 -17.24 -34.84
N LEU A 229 -35.76 -17.52 -36.00
CA LEU A 229 -36.49 -17.80 -37.25
C LEU A 229 -36.75 -19.32 -37.38
N ARG A 230 -37.79 -19.86 -36.72
CA ARG A 230 -38.56 -21.02 -37.25
C ARG A 230 -39.88 -21.31 -36.51
N ASN A 231 -40.92 -21.43 -37.34
CA ASN A 231 -42.26 -22.02 -37.25
C ASN A 231 -43.28 -21.51 -36.21
N SER A 232 -44.26 -20.77 -36.76
CA SER A 232 -45.67 -20.68 -36.33
C SER A 232 -45.95 -20.33 -34.87
N SER A 233 -45.55 -19.13 -34.47
CA SER A 233 -46.30 -18.21 -33.60
C SER A 233 -45.42 -16.98 -33.40
N HIS A 234 -45.99 -15.77 -33.49
CA HIS A 234 -45.27 -14.53 -33.19
C HIS A 234 -44.84 -14.52 -31.72
N ARG A 235 -43.69 -15.11 -31.37
CA ARG A 235 -43.05 -14.85 -30.08
C ARG A 235 -42.38 -13.49 -30.18
N ALA A 236 -42.70 -12.62 -29.23
CA ALA A 236 -42.03 -11.34 -29.06
C ALA A 236 -40.50 -11.58 -28.96
N PRO A 237 -39.67 -10.68 -29.52
CA PRO A 237 -38.22 -10.78 -29.36
C PRO A 237 -37.87 -10.83 -27.88
N GLU A 238 -37.06 -11.80 -27.50
CA GLU A 238 -36.59 -11.93 -26.13
C GLU A 238 -35.43 -10.96 -25.92
N GLU A 239 -35.59 -10.05 -24.96
CA GLU A 239 -34.58 -9.04 -24.63
C GLU A 239 -33.79 -9.50 -23.40
N LYS A 240 -32.46 -9.57 -23.53
CA LYS A 240 -31.56 -9.97 -22.44
C LYS A 240 -30.38 -9.01 -22.32
N THR A 241 -29.94 -8.75 -21.09
CA THR A 241 -28.66 -8.08 -20.82
C THR A 241 -27.56 -9.13 -20.74
N VAL A 242 -26.50 -8.99 -21.53
CA VAL A 242 -25.45 -9.99 -21.69
C VAL A 242 -24.05 -9.36 -21.68
N PRO A 243 -23.03 -10.06 -21.17
CA PRO A 243 -21.64 -9.61 -21.26
C PRO A 243 -21.07 -9.87 -22.65
N LEU A 244 -20.30 -8.91 -23.15
CA LEU A 244 -19.56 -8.97 -24.42
C LEU A 244 -18.08 -8.75 -24.15
N GLU A 245 -17.27 -9.77 -24.45
CA GLU A 245 -15.80 -9.72 -24.34
C GLU A 245 -15.18 -9.40 -25.71
N LEU A 246 -14.22 -8.48 -25.74
CA LEU A 246 -13.54 -8.05 -26.95
C LEU A 246 -12.17 -8.71 -27.06
N LYS A 247 -11.79 -9.17 -28.26
CA LYS A 247 -10.45 -9.74 -28.55
C LYS A 247 -9.86 -9.19 -29.83
N THR A 248 -8.60 -8.78 -29.78
CA THR A 248 -7.88 -8.12 -30.88
C THR A 248 -6.81 -8.98 -31.55
N GLY A 249 -6.51 -10.15 -30.97
CA GLY A 249 -5.50 -11.09 -31.45
C GLY A 249 -6.01 -12.08 -32.50
N ARG A 250 -5.34 -13.24 -32.58
CA ARG A 250 -5.78 -14.35 -33.44
C ARG A 250 -7.19 -14.79 -33.04
N GLU A 251 -8.03 -14.98 -34.03
CA GLU A 251 -9.35 -15.60 -33.88
C GLU A 251 -9.19 -17.08 -33.56
N SER A 252 -9.07 -17.38 -32.27
CA SER A 252 -8.79 -18.73 -31.76
C SER A 252 -10.01 -19.49 -31.27
N ASN A 253 -11.09 -18.77 -30.93
CA ASN A 253 -12.21 -19.24 -30.09
C ASN A 253 -11.74 -20.19 -28.98
N SER A 254 -10.62 -19.87 -28.32
CA SER A 254 -9.94 -20.81 -27.44
C SER A 254 -10.71 -21.02 -26.14
N ILE A 255 -10.43 -22.14 -25.47
CA ILE A 255 -11.06 -22.50 -24.19
C ILE A 255 -10.88 -21.38 -23.17
N GLU A 256 -9.73 -20.70 -23.14
CA GLU A 256 -9.48 -19.59 -22.21
C GLU A 256 -10.38 -18.39 -22.49
N HIS A 257 -10.56 -18.03 -23.77
CA HIS A 257 -11.42 -16.91 -24.15
C HIS A 257 -12.90 -17.22 -23.83
N ARG A 258 -13.36 -18.43 -24.14
CA ARG A 258 -14.72 -18.88 -23.80
C ARG A 258 -14.93 -18.92 -22.28
N SER A 259 -13.94 -19.41 -21.54
CA SER A 259 -13.98 -19.49 -20.07
C SER A 259 -14.07 -18.11 -19.42
N GLN A 260 -13.42 -17.08 -19.98
CA GLN A 260 -13.56 -15.70 -19.49
C GLN A 260 -15.00 -15.22 -19.63
N VAL A 261 -15.65 -15.47 -20.77
CA VAL A 261 -17.06 -15.12 -21.00
C VAL A 261 -18.00 -15.87 -20.04
N VAL A 262 -17.76 -17.17 -19.83
CA VAL A 262 -18.52 -17.98 -18.85
C VAL A 262 -18.36 -17.43 -17.42
N LEU A 263 -17.16 -16.95 -17.05
CA LEU A 263 -16.95 -16.30 -15.75
C LEU A 263 -17.67 -14.96 -15.65
N TYR A 264 -17.77 -14.19 -16.74
CA TYR A 264 -18.57 -12.97 -16.77
C TYR A 264 -20.06 -13.25 -16.65
N THR A 265 -20.58 -14.35 -17.20
CA THR A 265 -21.99 -14.70 -16.97
C THR A 265 -22.25 -15.03 -15.49
N LEU A 266 -21.34 -15.76 -14.81
CA LEU A 266 -21.42 -15.97 -13.36
C LEU A 266 -21.38 -14.67 -12.57
N MET A 267 -20.42 -13.79 -12.85
CA MET A 267 -20.32 -12.50 -12.14
C MET A 267 -21.55 -11.62 -12.41
N SER A 268 -22.11 -11.69 -13.61
CA SER A 268 -23.32 -10.97 -13.96
C SER A 268 -24.54 -11.49 -13.21
N MET A 269 -24.55 -12.72 -12.69
CA MET A 269 -25.64 -13.26 -11.83
C MET A 269 -25.87 -12.46 -10.53
N GLU A 270 -24.93 -11.59 -10.16
CA GLU A 270 -25.12 -10.63 -9.07
C GLU A 270 -26.17 -9.56 -9.40
N GLN A 271 -26.40 -9.26 -10.69
CA GLN A 271 -27.25 -8.15 -11.15
C GLN A 271 -28.28 -8.56 -12.20
N TYR A 272 -27.87 -9.40 -13.14
CA TYR A 272 -28.61 -9.83 -14.32
C TYR A 272 -28.67 -11.36 -14.35
N SER A 273 -29.57 -11.95 -15.13
CA SER A 273 -29.62 -13.41 -15.33
C SER A 273 -29.22 -13.80 -16.76
N PRO A 274 -27.95 -13.61 -17.18
CA PRO A 274 -27.54 -13.96 -18.53
C PRO A 274 -27.32 -15.47 -18.67
N GLU A 275 -28.02 -16.09 -19.62
CA GLU A 275 -27.80 -17.49 -20.00
C GLU A 275 -26.58 -17.66 -20.94
N ALA A 276 -26.14 -16.57 -21.56
CA ALA A 276 -25.03 -16.55 -22.50
C ALA A 276 -24.30 -15.21 -22.47
N GLY A 277 -23.04 -15.23 -22.90
CA GLY A 277 -22.29 -14.04 -23.28
C GLY A 277 -21.80 -14.15 -24.71
N PHE A 278 -21.13 -13.10 -25.17
CA PHE A 278 -20.60 -13.03 -26.53
C PHE A 278 -19.10 -12.74 -26.54
N LEU A 279 -18.42 -13.31 -27.52
CA LEU A 279 -17.00 -13.08 -27.77
C LEU A 279 -16.84 -12.45 -29.15
N LEU A 280 -16.39 -11.20 -29.21
CA LEU A 280 -16.18 -10.46 -30.46
C LEU A 280 -14.69 -10.39 -30.78
N TYR A 281 -14.30 -10.97 -31.93
CA TYR A 281 -12.96 -10.81 -32.48
C TYR A 281 -12.91 -9.57 -33.37
N LEU A 282 -12.36 -8.48 -32.83
CA LEU A 282 -12.29 -7.19 -33.49
C LEU A 282 -11.46 -7.20 -34.78
N LYS A 283 -10.54 -8.17 -34.94
CA LYS A 283 -9.74 -8.32 -36.16
C LYS A 283 -10.59 -8.75 -37.37
N THR A 284 -11.60 -9.59 -37.16
CA THR A 284 -12.44 -10.17 -38.21
C THR A 284 -13.89 -9.71 -38.16
N GLY A 285 -14.31 -9.10 -37.04
CA GLY A 285 -15.69 -8.73 -36.77
C GLY A 285 -16.58 -9.92 -36.37
N ASN A 286 -16.02 -11.12 -36.24
CA ASN A 286 -16.79 -12.32 -35.95
C ASN A 286 -17.24 -12.35 -34.49
N LEU A 287 -18.55 -12.55 -34.29
CA LEU A 287 -19.20 -12.62 -33.00
C LEU A 287 -19.57 -14.08 -32.69
N TYR A 288 -19.05 -14.62 -31.60
CA TYR A 288 -19.32 -15.98 -31.17
C TYR A 288 -20.21 -16.00 -29.93
N PRO A 289 -21.35 -16.72 -29.94
CA PRO A 289 -22.12 -16.97 -28.74
C PRO A 289 -21.37 -17.97 -27.82
N VAL A 290 -21.36 -17.66 -26.53
CA VAL A 290 -20.84 -18.52 -25.47
C VAL A 290 -21.97 -18.78 -24.48
N VAL A 291 -22.67 -19.89 -24.69
CA VAL A 291 -23.68 -20.38 -23.75
C VAL A 291 -22.97 -21.00 -22.57
N ALA A 292 -23.32 -20.57 -21.37
CA ALA A 292 -22.69 -21.05 -20.15
C ALA A 292 -23.56 -22.15 -19.52
N SER A 293 -23.05 -23.39 -19.51
CA SER A 293 -23.75 -24.49 -18.84
C SER A 293 -23.36 -24.60 -17.36
N HIS A 294 -24.18 -25.28 -16.56
CA HIS A 294 -23.85 -25.62 -15.17
C HIS A 294 -22.49 -26.34 -15.07
N MET A 295 -22.19 -27.22 -16.03
CA MET A 295 -20.92 -27.94 -16.08
C MET A 295 -19.71 -27.01 -16.28
N ASP A 296 -19.84 -25.99 -17.13
CA ASP A 296 -18.77 -25.00 -17.34
C ASP A 296 -18.52 -24.19 -16.07
N HIS A 297 -19.60 -23.75 -15.41
CA HIS A 297 -19.54 -23.04 -14.12
C HIS A 297 -18.86 -23.89 -13.05
N ARG A 298 -19.29 -25.15 -12.92
CA ARG A 298 -18.76 -26.12 -11.97
C ARG A 298 -17.25 -26.32 -12.15
N GLU A 299 -16.78 -26.63 -13.36
CA GLU A 299 -15.36 -26.89 -13.58
C GLU A 299 -14.49 -25.64 -13.38
N LEU A 300 -14.96 -24.45 -13.78
CA LEU A 300 -14.23 -23.20 -13.57
C LEU A 300 -14.19 -22.79 -12.09
N LEU A 301 -15.25 -23.05 -11.31
CA LEU A 301 -15.26 -22.81 -9.87
C LEU A 301 -14.36 -23.79 -9.11
N LYS A 302 -14.32 -25.07 -9.50
CA LYS A 302 -13.34 -26.04 -8.97
C LYS A 302 -11.91 -25.59 -9.24
N LEU A 303 -11.63 -25.14 -10.47
CA LEU A 303 -10.33 -24.60 -10.84
C LEU A 303 -9.96 -23.36 -10.02
N ARG A 304 -10.93 -22.46 -9.79
CA ARG A 304 -10.79 -21.30 -8.91
C ARG A 304 -10.48 -21.70 -7.47
N ASN A 305 -11.14 -22.72 -6.92
CA ASN A 305 -10.86 -23.22 -5.58
C ASN A 305 -9.44 -23.77 -5.45
N ASN A 306 -8.96 -24.51 -6.46
CA ASN A 306 -7.58 -25.00 -6.48
C ASN A 306 -6.57 -23.84 -6.53
N LEU A 307 -6.80 -22.84 -7.39
CA LEU A 307 -5.95 -21.65 -7.48
C LEU A 307 -5.89 -20.91 -6.15
N VAL A 308 -7.04 -20.73 -5.51
CA VAL A 308 -7.16 -20.08 -4.20
C VAL A 308 -6.46 -20.85 -3.11
N HIS A 309 -6.56 -22.18 -3.10
CA HIS A 309 -5.86 -23.01 -2.13
C HIS A 309 -4.35 -22.76 -2.16
N TYR A 310 -3.73 -22.72 -3.34
CA TYR A 310 -2.28 -22.47 -3.45
C TYR A 310 -1.88 -21.03 -3.10
N ILE A 311 -2.73 -20.04 -3.39
CA ILE A 311 -2.46 -18.64 -3.03
C ILE A 311 -2.57 -18.45 -1.51
N HIS A 312 -3.64 -18.98 -0.91
CA HIS A 312 -3.92 -18.86 0.51
C HIS A 312 -2.93 -19.67 1.37
N ASN A 313 -2.63 -20.89 0.95
CA ASN A 313 -1.71 -21.80 1.66
C ASN A 313 -0.29 -21.72 1.07
N CYS A 314 0.18 -20.51 0.77
CA CYS A 314 1.56 -20.30 0.29
C CYS A 314 2.62 -20.45 1.41
N MET A 315 2.18 -20.66 2.66
CA MET A 315 3.02 -20.90 3.82
C MET A 315 2.47 -22.02 4.71
N GLU A 316 3.39 -22.77 5.30
CA GLU A 316 3.12 -23.77 6.32
C GLU A 316 3.68 -23.31 7.66
N LYS A 317 2.88 -23.42 8.73
CA LYS A 317 3.34 -23.16 10.09
C LYS A 317 4.12 -24.38 10.60
N GLY A 318 5.44 -24.25 10.73
CA GLY A 318 6.27 -25.25 11.37
C GLY A 318 6.14 -25.22 12.91
N ALA A 319 6.83 -26.15 13.58
CA ALA A 319 6.85 -26.21 15.04
C ALA A 319 7.57 -25.00 15.66
N GLU A 320 8.62 -24.50 15.01
CA GLU A 320 9.37 -23.32 15.45
C GLU A 320 9.15 -22.11 14.54
N HIS A 321 9.26 -22.25 13.21
CA HIS A 321 9.18 -21.14 12.24
C HIS A 321 8.29 -21.51 11.04
N SER A 322 7.66 -20.51 10.44
CA SER A 322 6.90 -20.66 9.20
C SER A 322 7.83 -20.92 8.01
N ARG A 323 7.37 -21.73 7.05
CA ARG A 323 8.10 -22.03 5.80
C ARG A 323 7.22 -21.79 4.58
N LEU A 324 7.84 -21.56 3.43
CA LEU A 324 7.13 -21.47 2.16
C LEU A 324 6.58 -22.86 1.75
N SER A 325 5.37 -22.88 1.22
CA SER A 325 4.72 -24.09 0.75
C SER A 325 5.11 -24.43 -0.69
N ARG A 326 4.96 -25.69 -1.07
CA ARG A 326 5.22 -26.11 -2.45
C ARG A 326 4.14 -25.60 -3.39
N LEU A 327 4.55 -25.09 -4.54
CA LEU A 327 3.65 -24.75 -5.64
C LEU A 327 3.25 -26.01 -6.43
N PRO A 328 2.22 -25.95 -7.29
CA PRO A 328 1.92 -27.05 -8.21
C PRO A 328 3.16 -27.46 -9.02
N ASP A 329 3.27 -28.74 -9.36
CA ASP A 329 4.42 -29.28 -10.09
C ASP A 329 4.64 -28.58 -11.44
N ILE A 330 5.89 -28.56 -11.88
CA ILE A 330 6.28 -28.03 -13.19
C ILE A 330 5.74 -28.97 -14.28
N LEU A 331 5.13 -28.39 -15.33
CA LEU A 331 4.66 -29.17 -16.47
C LEU A 331 5.84 -29.67 -17.30
N THR A 332 5.77 -30.92 -17.73
CA THR A 332 6.74 -31.54 -18.65
C THR A 332 6.49 -31.14 -20.11
N ASP A 333 5.32 -30.56 -20.44
CA ASP A 333 5.02 -30.02 -21.76
C ASP A 333 5.89 -28.80 -22.12
N ARG A 334 6.86 -29.02 -23.01
CA ARG A 334 7.78 -27.98 -23.48
C ARG A 334 7.07 -26.85 -24.21
N GLN A 335 5.98 -27.10 -24.93
CA GLN A 335 5.31 -26.05 -25.70
C GLN A 335 4.64 -25.01 -24.79
N THR A 336 3.92 -25.47 -23.76
CA THR A 336 3.30 -24.56 -22.78
C THR A 336 4.34 -23.78 -21.98
N CYS A 337 5.45 -24.43 -21.60
CA CYS A 337 6.51 -23.81 -20.81
C CYS A 337 7.38 -22.81 -21.62
N GLN A 338 7.60 -23.05 -22.92
CA GLN A 338 8.40 -22.17 -23.77
C GLN A 338 7.83 -20.74 -23.87
N TYR A 339 6.51 -20.63 -23.99
CA TYR A 339 5.82 -19.33 -24.10
C TYR A 339 5.29 -18.80 -22.76
N CYS A 340 5.73 -19.39 -21.64
CA CYS A 340 5.27 -19.00 -20.32
C CYS A 340 5.95 -17.69 -19.87
N PRO A 341 5.18 -16.61 -19.56
CA PRO A 341 5.76 -15.35 -19.08
C PRO A 341 6.34 -15.45 -17.66
N GLN A 342 6.01 -16.51 -16.93
CA GLN A 342 6.47 -16.76 -15.56
C GLN A 342 7.62 -17.78 -15.50
N ARG A 343 8.25 -18.08 -16.64
CA ARG A 343 9.30 -19.09 -16.78
C ARG A 343 10.46 -18.90 -15.77
N ARG A 344 11.03 -17.70 -15.68
CA ARG A 344 12.08 -17.38 -14.69
C ARG A 344 11.62 -17.59 -13.25
N ASN A 345 10.47 -17.03 -12.88
CA ASN A 345 9.93 -17.13 -11.51
C ASN A 345 9.60 -18.58 -11.15
N CYS A 346 9.17 -19.38 -12.12
CA CYS A 346 8.90 -20.79 -11.98
C CYS A 346 10.16 -21.56 -11.56
N ALA A 347 11.26 -21.36 -12.30
CA ALA A 347 12.54 -22.00 -12.01
C ALA A 347 13.16 -21.49 -10.70
N LEU A 348 13.10 -20.17 -10.47
CA LEU A 348 13.64 -19.53 -9.28
C LEU A 348 12.93 -20.01 -8.01
N TYR A 349 11.59 -20.10 -8.02
CA TYR A 349 10.83 -20.61 -6.89
C TYR A 349 11.18 -22.06 -6.60
N GLU A 350 11.22 -22.91 -7.64
CA GLU A 350 11.53 -24.34 -7.46
C GLU A 350 12.92 -24.51 -6.82
N ARG A 351 13.94 -23.84 -7.35
CA ARG A 351 15.32 -23.97 -6.84
C ARG A 351 15.54 -23.33 -5.48
N ALA A 352 14.79 -22.28 -5.12
CA ALA A 352 14.96 -21.56 -3.86
C ALA A 352 14.12 -22.13 -2.70
N VAL A 353 13.06 -22.87 -3.00
CA VAL A 353 12.12 -23.41 -1.98
C VAL A 353 12.18 -24.93 -1.90
N ASP A 354 12.37 -25.63 -3.02
CA ASP A 354 12.44 -27.10 -3.05
C ASP A 354 13.91 -27.56 -3.15
N SER A 355 14.44 -28.09 -2.06
CA SER A 355 15.84 -28.52 -1.93
C SER A 355 16.12 -29.92 -2.46
N ARG A 356 15.13 -30.62 -3.06
CA ARG A 356 15.30 -31.94 -3.69
C ARG A 356 15.95 -31.88 -5.07
N PHE A 357 17.01 -31.08 -5.20
CA PHE A 357 17.87 -31.09 -6.37
C PHE A 357 18.70 -32.37 -6.35
N GLY A 358 18.29 -33.41 -7.10
CA GLY A 358 19.11 -34.60 -7.36
C GLY A 358 18.47 -35.97 -7.17
N GLU A 359 17.27 -36.09 -6.55
CA GLU A 359 16.61 -37.40 -6.36
C GLU A 359 15.26 -37.45 -7.11
N GLY A 360 15.28 -37.96 -8.34
CA GLY A 360 14.07 -38.38 -9.07
C GLY A 360 13.42 -37.36 -10.01
N SER A 361 14.01 -36.18 -10.21
CA SER A 361 13.52 -35.21 -11.20
C SER A 361 13.91 -35.61 -12.64
N GLU A 362 12.92 -35.63 -13.56
CA GLU A 362 13.15 -35.90 -14.98
C GLU A 362 14.19 -34.93 -15.59
N ASP A 363 15.08 -35.44 -16.46
CA ASP A 363 16.19 -34.68 -17.08
C ASP A 363 15.75 -33.32 -17.67
N VAL A 364 14.55 -33.25 -18.24
CA VAL A 364 14.00 -32.04 -18.87
C VAL A 364 13.80 -30.88 -17.88
N VAL A 365 13.38 -31.19 -16.65
CA VAL A 365 13.16 -30.17 -15.62
C VAL A 365 14.50 -29.69 -15.08
N CYS A 366 15.46 -30.60 -14.88
CA CYS A 366 16.83 -30.26 -14.45
C CYS A 366 17.50 -29.29 -15.42
N ASP A 367 17.46 -29.59 -16.72
CA ASP A 367 18.02 -28.73 -17.77
C ASP A 367 17.36 -27.34 -17.76
N PHE A 368 16.04 -27.29 -17.61
CA PHE A 368 15.28 -26.05 -17.52
C PHE A 368 15.71 -25.21 -16.31
N LEU A 369 15.82 -25.82 -15.13
CA LEU A 369 16.26 -25.12 -13.92
C LEU A 369 17.68 -24.60 -14.08
N GLN A 370 18.59 -25.42 -14.62
CA GLN A 370 19.98 -25.01 -14.82
C GLN A 370 20.11 -23.88 -15.85
N GLN A 371 19.30 -23.89 -16.92
CA GLN A 371 19.27 -22.82 -17.91
C GLN A 371 18.84 -21.47 -17.31
N GLU A 372 17.80 -21.46 -16.47
CA GLU A 372 17.21 -20.21 -15.95
C GLU A 372 17.89 -19.69 -14.68
N THR A 373 18.56 -20.55 -13.92
CA THR A 373 19.08 -20.20 -12.58
C THR A 373 20.54 -20.60 -12.35
N GLY A 374 21.23 -21.14 -13.36
CA GLY A 374 22.62 -21.60 -13.24
C GLY A 374 23.63 -20.50 -12.91
N HIS A 375 23.29 -19.23 -13.14
CA HIS A 375 24.09 -18.06 -12.77
C HIS A 375 23.95 -17.66 -11.29
N LEU A 376 22.99 -18.23 -10.55
CA LEU A 376 22.71 -17.88 -9.16
C LEU A 376 23.47 -18.78 -8.19
N THR A 377 24.02 -18.16 -7.15
CA THR A 377 24.72 -18.86 -6.06
C THR A 377 23.76 -19.23 -4.92
N SER A 378 24.20 -20.07 -3.99
CA SER A 378 23.40 -20.43 -2.79
C SER A 378 23.01 -19.21 -1.93
N PRO A 379 23.90 -18.23 -1.65
CA PRO A 379 23.52 -16.97 -1.00
C PRO A 379 22.41 -16.20 -1.74
N HIS A 380 22.44 -16.17 -3.08
CA HIS A 380 21.40 -15.49 -3.89
C HIS A 380 20.03 -16.15 -3.72
N LEU A 381 19.99 -17.49 -3.79
CA LEU A 381 18.76 -18.28 -3.61
C LEU A 381 18.22 -18.17 -2.18
N SER A 382 19.09 -18.23 -1.18
CA SER A 382 18.73 -18.07 0.24
C SER A 382 18.16 -16.67 0.52
N TYR A 383 18.79 -15.62 -0.01
CA TYR A 383 18.29 -14.25 0.10
C TYR A 383 16.90 -14.10 -0.54
N PHE A 384 16.70 -14.65 -1.73
CA PHE A 384 15.40 -14.63 -2.40
C PHE A 384 14.32 -15.38 -1.59
N SER A 385 14.62 -16.61 -1.16
CA SER A 385 13.70 -17.46 -0.39
C SER A 385 13.31 -16.81 0.94
N HIS A 386 14.29 -16.24 1.65
CA HIS A 386 14.08 -15.52 2.90
C HIS A 386 13.14 -14.33 2.70
N TRP A 387 13.43 -13.41 1.77
CA TRP A 387 12.58 -12.24 1.54
C TRP A 387 11.20 -12.59 0.97
N LEU A 388 11.08 -13.69 0.21
CA LEU A 388 9.81 -14.21 -0.24
C LEU A 388 8.94 -14.66 0.94
N LEU A 389 9.50 -15.41 1.90
CA LEU A 389 8.81 -15.79 3.14
C LEU A 389 8.35 -14.57 3.94
N LEU A 390 9.24 -13.59 4.16
CA LEU A 390 8.90 -12.37 4.90
C LEU A 390 7.74 -11.61 4.23
N CYS A 391 7.76 -11.50 2.90
CA CYS A 391 6.66 -10.90 2.17
C CYS A 391 5.36 -11.70 2.30
N CYS A 392 5.40 -13.03 2.25
CA CYS A 392 4.19 -13.83 2.45
C CYS A 392 3.60 -13.66 3.87
N LEU A 393 4.44 -13.63 4.91
CA LEU A 393 4.01 -13.41 6.30
C LEU A 393 3.34 -12.05 6.50
N GLU A 394 3.93 -10.99 5.95
CA GLU A 394 3.37 -9.65 6.01
C GLU A 394 2.08 -9.56 5.17
N ALA A 395 2.05 -10.12 3.96
CA ALA A 395 0.86 -10.14 3.12
C ALA A 395 -0.33 -10.82 3.80
N ALA A 396 -0.12 -11.98 4.44
CA ALA A 396 -1.16 -12.68 5.18
C ALA A 396 -1.71 -11.84 6.34
N THR A 397 -0.84 -11.08 7.02
CA THR A 397 -1.24 -10.17 8.12
C THR A 397 -2.04 -8.98 7.60
N MET A 398 -1.63 -8.43 6.46
CA MET A 398 -2.36 -7.34 5.79
C MET A 398 -3.72 -7.81 5.29
N GLU A 399 -3.82 -9.02 4.75
CA GLU A 399 -5.08 -9.62 4.29
C GLU A 399 -6.04 -9.92 5.45
N ALA A 400 -5.53 -10.42 6.58
CA ALA A 400 -6.35 -10.62 7.77
C ALA A 400 -6.96 -9.31 8.31
N LYS A 401 -6.24 -8.19 8.19
CA LYS A 401 -6.72 -6.86 8.58
C LYS A 401 -7.56 -6.15 7.52
N ASN A 402 -7.58 -6.67 6.29
CA ASN A 402 -8.27 -6.05 5.17
C ASN A 402 -9.78 -5.93 5.46
N GLY A 403 -10.26 -4.69 5.47
CA GLY A 403 -11.65 -4.36 5.76
C GLY A 403 -12.64 -4.64 4.64
N ARG A 404 -12.21 -5.01 3.42
CA ARG A 404 -13.11 -5.11 2.25
C ARG A 404 -14.32 -6.01 2.45
N LYS A 405 -14.14 -7.16 3.12
CA LYS A 405 -15.25 -8.08 3.42
C LYS A 405 -16.37 -7.45 4.24
N ARG A 406 -16.09 -6.37 4.98
CA ARG A 406 -17.12 -5.61 5.72
C ARG A 406 -18.09 -4.90 4.77
N VAL A 407 -17.65 -4.55 3.56
CA VAL A 407 -18.50 -3.87 2.57
C VAL A 407 -19.71 -4.74 2.19
N TRP A 408 -19.54 -6.06 2.07
CA TRP A 408 -20.60 -6.99 1.66
C TRP A 408 -21.12 -7.92 2.77
N LEU A 409 -20.46 -7.96 3.94
CA LEU A 409 -20.90 -8.77 5.08
C LEU A 409 -21.44 -7.95 6.26
N GLN A 410 -21.25 -6.62 6.28
CA GLN A 410 -21.75 -5.75 7.35
C GLN A 410 -22.71 -4.70 6.81
N THR A 411 -23.70 -4.39 7.65
CA THR A 411 -24.63 -3.27 7.40
C THR A 411 -23.90 -1.93 7.45
N VAL A 412 -24.52 -0.91 6.88
CA VAL A 412 -23.98 0.46 6.91
C VAL A 412 -23.88 0.95 8.34
N GLU A 413 -24.89 0.69 9.17
CA GLU A 413 -24.97 1.13 10.56
C GLU A 413 -23.85 0.53 11.42
N GLU A 414 -23.53 -0.75 11.22
CA GLU A 414 -22.40 -1.41 11.88
C GLU A 414 -21.05 -0.81 11.43
N SER A 415 -20.94 -0.51 10.14
CA SER A 415 -19.71 0.02 9.54
C SER A 415 -19.45 1.48 9.94
N GLU A 416 -20.51 2.29 10.11
CA GLU A 416 -20.45 3.67 10.62
C GLU A 416 -20.05 3.69 12.10
N LYS A 417 -20.59 2.80 12.93
CA LYS A 417 -20.15 2.64 14.34
C LYS A 417 -18.66 2.32 14.46
N ASN A 418 -18.13 1.52 13.53
CA ASN A 418 -16.71 1.19 13.46
C ASN A 418 -15.85 2.35 12.90
N GLY A 419 -16.47 3.43 12.42
CA GLY A 419 -15.78 4.62 11.88
C GLY A 419 -15.04 4.38 10.56
N SER A 420 -15.38 3.32 9.83
CA SER A 420 -14.73 2.92 8.56
C SER A 420 -15.55 3.24 7.31
N CYS A 421 -16.80 3.69 7.48
CA CYS A 421 -17.77 3.92 6.41
C CYS A 421 -18.50 5.26 6.61
N VAL A 422 -19.03 5.80 5.51
CA VAL A 422 -20.07 6.82 5.48
C VAL A 422 -21.18 6.30 4.57
N GLY A 423 -22.38 6.10 5.11
CA GLY A 423 -23.55 5.71 4.34
C GLY A 423 -24.52 6.85 4.06
N ASN A 424 -25.64 6.51 3.42
CA ASN A 424 -26.75 7.41 3.10
C ASN A 424 -26.31 8.65 2.32
N VAL A 425 -25.37 8.49 1.39
CA VAL A 425 -24.91 9.61 0.57
C VAL A 425 -25.56 9.60 -0.81
N GLN A 426 -25.87 10.79 -1.31
CA GLN A 426 -26.49 10.97 -2.61
C GLN A 426 -25.53 11.70 -3.55
N LEU A 427 -25.42 11.21 -4.79
CA LEU A 427 -24.62 11.85 -5.82
C LEU A 427 -25.22 13.22 -6.20
N LEU A 428 -24.35 14.23 -6.35
CA LEU A 428 -24.68 15.55 -6.87
C LEU A 428 -24.12 15.73 -8.28
N ASP A 429 -24.95 16.24 -9.18
CA ASP A 429 -24.54 16.65 -10.53
C ASP A 429 -23.96 18.09 -10.55
N PRO A 430 -23.04 18.41 -11.48
CA PRO A 430 -22.45 17.55 -12.52
C PRO A 430 -21.13 16.88 -12.11
N VAL A 431 -20.84 15.70 -12.68
CA VAL A 431 -19.54 15.02 -12.61
C VAL A 431 -18.52 15.71 -13.52
N LEU A 432 -17.33 16.03 -12.98
CA LEU A 432 -16.27 16.72 -13.72
C LEU A 432 -15.15 15.76 -14.12
N VAL A 433 -14.80 15.71 -15.40
CA VAL A 433 -13.66 14.91 -15.89
C VAL A 433 -12.35 15.67 -15.68
N GLN A 434 -11.42 15.08 -14.93
CA GLN A 434 -10.08 15.63 -14.71
C GLN A 434 -9.02 14.59 -15.04
N SER A 435 -8.24 14.80 -16.11
CA SER A 435 -7.08 13.96 -16.46
C SER A 435 -7.37 12.45 -16.54
N GLY A 436 -8.57 12.06 -16.97
CA GLY A 436 -8.98 10.65 -17.11
C GLY A 436 -9.56 10.01 -15.84
N VAL A 437 -9.79 10.77 -14.77
CA VAL A 437 -10.59 10.38 -13.61
C VAL A 437 -11.81 11.29 -13.45
N PHE A 438 -12.81 10.83 -12.72
CA PHE A 438 -14.11 11.49 -12.58
C PHE A 438 -14.28 12.05 -11.17
N LEU A 439 -14.38 13.37 -11.04
CA LEU A 439 -14.64 14.04 -9.77
C LEU A 439 -16.14 13.99 -9.46
N HIS A 440 -16.48 13.30 -8.39
CA HIS A 440 -17.83 13.15 -7.87
C HIS A 440 -18.00 13.94 -6.58
N ARG A 441 -19.20 14.44 -6.36
CA ARG A 441 -19.60 15.12 -5.12
C ARG A 441 -20.81 14.43 -4.54
N PHE A 442 -20.76 14.12 -3.25
CA PHE A 442 -21.78 13.40 -2.52
C PHE A 442 -22.32 14.26 -1.39
N ARG A 443 -23.65 14.38 -1.28
CA ARG A 443 -24.34 15.04 -0.17
C ARG A 443 -24.78 14.01 0.87
N CYS A 444 -24.54 14.30 2.13
CA CYS A 444 -25.04 13.49 3.25
C CYS A 444 -26.45 13.98 3.62
N SER A 445 -27.46 13.11 3.50
CA SER A 445 -28.88 13.50 3.59
C SER A 445 -29.48 13.41 5.00
N SER A 446 -28.87 12.69 5.95
CA SER A 446 -29.43 12.45 7.30
C SER A 446 -28.60 13.03 8.45
N VAL A 447 -29.24 13.39 9.56
CA VAL A 447 -28.56 13.86 10.80
C VAL A 447 -27.59 12.80 11.34
N ALA A 448 -27.93 11.51 11.18
CA ALA A 448 -27.07 10.37 11.54
C ALA A 448 -25.83 10.28 10.64
N SER A 449 -25.95 10.50 9.33
CA SER A 449 -24.81 10.54 8.39
C SER A 449 -23.89 11.75 8.63
N GLN A 450 -24.44 12.89 9.06
CA GLN A 450 -23.68 14.08 9.44
C GLN A 450 -22.89 13.86 10.75
N GLN A 451 -23.47 13.18 11.74
CA GLN A 451 -22.76 12.72 12.94
C GLN A 451 -21.71 11.66 12.59
N GLY A 452 -22.10 10.70 11.73
CA GLY A 452 -21.25 9.68 11.13
C GLY A 452 -19.98 10.30 10.53
N LEU A 453 -20.09 11.37 9.75
CA LEU A 453 -18.94 12.07 9.16
C LEU A 453 -18.00 12.72 10.19
N THR A 454 -18.54 13.23 11.30
CA THR A 454 -17.73 13.80 12.39
C THR A 454 -17.06 12.75 13.26
N SER A 455 -17.61 11.53 13.33
CA SER A 455 -17.02 10.37 14.00
C SER A 455 -16.19 9.47 13.06
N CYS A 456 -16.38 9.60 11.75
CA CYS A 456 -15.76 8.76 10.74
C CYS A 456 -14.27 9.08 10.63
N GLY A 457 -13.45 8.04 10.55
CA GLY A 457 -12.01 8.21 10.46
C GLY A 457 -11.53 8.70 9.09
N LEU A 458 -12.39 8.83 8.08
CA LEU A 458 -12.06 9.17 6.70
C LEU A 458 -11.54 10.60 6.55
N ALA A 459 -10.41 10.76 5.86
CA ALA A 459 -9.77 12.04 5.61
C ALA A 459 -9.46 12.23 4.12
N SER A 460 -9.27 13.49 3.70
CA SER A 460 -8.76 13.81 2.37
C SER A 460 -7.47 13.04 2.07
N GLY A 461 -7.40 12.41 0.91
CA GLY A 461 -6.31 11.55 0.46
C GLY A 461 -6.49 10.07 0.78
N ASP A 462 -7.47 9.69 1.61
CA ASP A 462 -7.77 8.27 1.85
C ASP A 462 -8.33 7.64 0.58
N ARG A 463 -7.96 6.38 0.36
CA ARG A 463 -8.53 5.55 -0.69
C ARG A 463 -9.87 4.99 -0.23
N ILE A 464 -10.83 4.99 -1.14
CA ILE A 464 -12.20 4.53 -0.88
C ILE A 464 -12.69 3.56 -1.97
N VAL A 465 -13.67 2.76 -1.57
CA VAL A 465 -14.55 2.00 -2.46
C VAL A 465 -15.94 2.60 -2.33
N VAL A 466 -16.58 2.86 -3.47
CA VAL A 466 -17.97 3.30 -3.55
C VAL A 466 -18.82 2.10 -3.93
N SER A 467 -19.85 1.83 -3.13
CA SER A 467 -20.84 0.79 -3.37
C SER A 467 -22.24 1.37 -3.23
N ASP A 468 -23.21 0.67 -3.80
CA ASP A 468 -24.61 0.89 -3.46
C ASP A 468 -24.86 0.52 -1.99
N GLN A 469 -25.75 1.27 -1.33
CA GLN A 469 -26.08 1.09 0.07
C GLN A 469 -26.84 -0.21 0.33
N GLU A 470 -27.70 -0.64 -0.59
CA GLU A 470 -28.50 -1.87 -0.42
C GLU A 470 -27.63 -3.14 -0.55
N GLY A 471 -26.37 -2.99 -0.97
CA GLY A 471 -25.43 -4.09 -1.13
C GLY A 471 -25.65 -4.88 -2.42
N CYS A 472 -26.55 -4.42 -3.29
CA CYS A 472 -26.78 -5.01 -4.62
C CYS A 472 -25.59 -4.76 -5.55
N HIS A 473 -24.91 -3.61 -5.40
CA HIS A 473 -23.73 -3.25 -6.20
C HIS A 473 -22.52 -2.97 -5.32
N VAL A 474 -21.67 -3.98 -5.17
CA VAL A 474 -20.43 -3.89 -4.40
C VAL A 474 -19.27 -3.49 -5.31
N GLY A 475 -18.53 -2.46 -4.94
CA GLY A 475 -17.31 -2.08 -5.65
C GLY A 475 -17.52 -1.39 -7.01
N LEU A 476 -18.59 -0.60 -7.14
CA LEU A 476 -18.93 0.14 -8.37
C LEU A 476 -17.75 0.95 -8.92
N ALA A 477 -17.08 1.67 -8.04
CA ALA A 477 -15.91 2.49 -8.36
C ALA A 477 -14.92 2.54 -7.19
N THR A 478 -13.66 2.77 -7.52
CA THR A 478 -12.61 3.01 -6.52
C THR A 478 -11.93 4.34 -6.76
N GLY A 479 -11.44 4.96 -5.69
CA GLY A 479 -10.92 6.31 -5.81
C GLY A 479 -10.29 6.87 -4.56
N TYR A 480 -10.09 8.18 -4.55
CA TYR A 480 -9.49 8.92 -3.44
C TYR A 480 -10.38 10.07 -3.00
N LEU A 481 -10.48 10.29 -1.69
CA LEU A 481 -11.14 11.47 -1.13
C LEU A 481 -10.34 12.74 -1.45
N CYS A 482 -11.02 13.78 -1.91
CA CYS A 482 -10.44 15.09 -2.19
C CYS A 482 -10.78 16.11 -1.10
N GLU A 483 -12.02 16.11 -0.63
CA GLU A 483 -12.49 17.03 0.39
C GLU A 483 -13.60 16.36 1.21
N VAL A 484 -13.55 16.52 2.52
CA VAL A 484 -14.56 16.00 3.45
C VAL A 484 -15.00 17.17 4.33
N THR A 485 -16.26 17.59 4.18
CA THR A 485 -16.93 18.61 5.00
C THR A 485 -18.15 17.98 5.65
N ARG A 486 -18.74 18.60 6.70
CA ARG A 486 -19.87 18.02 7.45
C ARG A 486 -21.08 17.61 6.59
N THR A 487 -21.26 18.21 5.42
CA THR A 487 -22.43 17.98 4.55
C THR A 487 -22.07 17.44 3.17
N LEU A 488 -20.81 17.52 2.77
CA LEU A 488 -20.34 17.23 1.42
C LEU A 488 -19.04 16.43 1.47
N VAL A 489 -19.00 15.35 0.70
CA VAL A 489 -17.80 14.56 0.43
C VAL A 489 -17.50 14.65 -1.06
N SER A 490 -16.26 14.98 -1.43
CA SER A 490 -15.80 14.93 -2.81
C SER A 490 -14.69 13.92 -2.99
N CYS A 491 -14.72 13.20 -4.11
CA CYS A 491 -13.72 12.17 -4.42
C CYS A 491 -13.49 12.05 -5.92
N THR A 492 -12.28 11.62 -6.28
CA THR A 492 -11.92 11.25 -7.65
C THR A 492 -12.04 9.75 -7.81
N LEU A 493 -12.90 9.31 -8.74
CA LEU A 493 -13.21 7.91 -9.01
C LEU A 493 -12.68 7.48 -10.37
N ASP A 494 -12.43 6.19 -10.52
CA ASP A 494 -12.00 5.55 -11.76
C ASP A 494 -13.13 5.36 -12.79
N ARG A 495 -14.39 5.53 -12.39
CA ARG A 495 -15.58 5.40 -13.24
C ARG A 495 -16.56 6.54 -12.98
N ASP A 496 -17.35 6.87 -14.00
CA ASP A 496 -18.46 7.81 -13.93
C ASP A 496 -19.71 7.10 -13.37
N LEU A 497 -20.23 7.61 -12.27
CA LEU A 497 -21.42 7.08 -11.58
C LEU A 497 -22.71 7.83 -11.92
N SER A 498 -22.68 8.78 -12.87
CA SER A 498 -23.86 9.58 -13.25
C SER A 498 -25.06 8.74 -13.70
N LYS A 499 -24.82 7.53 -14.21
CA LYS A 499 -25.88 6.57 -14.62
C LYS A 499 -26.74 6.07 -13.45
N PHE A 500 -26.24 6.15 -12.22
CA PHE A 500 -26.89 5.67 -11.00
C PHE A 500 -27.63 6.80 -10.26
N SER A 501 -28.23 7.74 -11.01
CA SER A 501 -28.99 8.85 -10.44
C SER A 501 -30.17 8.32 -9.60
N GLY A 502 -30.27 8.76 -8.34
CA GLY A 502 -31.32 8.33 -7.42
C GLY A 502 -30.97 7.15 -6.52
N VAL A 503 -29.80 6.53 -6.70
CA VAL A 503 -29.26 5.50 -5.80
C VAL A 503 -28.61 6.15 -4.56
N LEU A 504 -28.76 5.50 -3.41
CA LEU A 504 -28.01 5.84 -2.20
C LEU A 504 -26.71 5.05 -2.18
N PHE A 505 -25.60 5.74 -1.94
CA PHE A 505 -24.29 5.11 -1.89
C PHE A 505 -23.76 5.01 -0.46
N ARG A 506 -22.82 4.09 -0.30
CA ARG A 506 -21.92 4.00 0.85
C ARG A 506 -20.47 4.14 0.39
N LEU A 507 -19.68 4.86 1.18
CA LEU A 507 -18.25 5.06 0.97
C LEU A 507 -17.49 4.38 2.09
N ASP A 508 -16.74 3.34 1.74
CA ASP A 508 -15.93 2.58 2.68
C ASP A 508 -14.45 2.88 2.47
N ARG A 509 -13.70 2.98 3.58
CA ARG A 509 -12.24 3.04 3.50
C ARG A 509 -11.73 1.76 2.85
N ASP A 510 -11.01 1.92 1.75
CA ASP A 510 -10.27 0.83 1.13
C ASP A 510 -8.80 0.98 1.50
N GLU A 511 -8.34 0.15 2.45
CA GLU A 511 -6.90 0.05 2.76
C GLU A 511 -6.10 -0.41 1.53
N GLY A 512 -6.79 -0.87 0.49
CA GLY A 512 -6.24 -1.39 -0.74
C GLY A 512 -5.79 -2.83 -0.56
N VAL A 513 -5.81 -3.60 -1.64
CA VAL A 513 -4.87 -4.72 -1.75
C VAL A 513 -3.50 -4.07 -1.97
N VAL A 514 -2.84 -3.63 -0.90
CA VAL A 514 -1.41 -3.34 -0.94
C VAL A 514 -0.71 -4.69 -1.00
N GLY A 515 -0.84 -5.35 -2.15
CA GLY A 515 -0.13 -6.58 -2.42
C GLY A 515 1.35 -6.27 -2.43
N LEU A 516 2.15 -7.14 -1.83
CA LEU A 516 3.61 -7.04 -1.86
C LEU A 516 4.19 -7.43 -3.22
N SER A 517 3.38 -7.44 -4.29
CA SER A 517 3.79 -7.80 -5.64
C SER A 517 4.96 -6.97 -6.15
N THR A 518 5.03 -5.67 -5.81
CA THR A 518 6.19 -4.84 -6.21
C THR A 518 7.46 -5.26 -5.47
N HIS A 519 7.36 -5.69 -4.21
CA HIS A 519 8.49 -6.23 -3.45
C HIS A 519 8.99 -7.51 -4.13
N LEU A 520 8.07 -8.44 -4.39
CA LEU A 520 8.36 -9.72 -5.02
C LEU A 520 8.92 -9.56 -6.43
N THR A 521 8.38 -8.64 -7.23
CA THR A 521 8.91 -8.40 -8.58
C THR A 521 10.30 -7.77 -8.54
N ASN A 522 10.59 -6.85 -7.62
CA ASN A 522 11.95 -6.30 -7.48
C ASN A 522 12.96 -7.39 -7.06
N LEU A 523 12.57 -8.30 -6.18
CA LEU A 523 13.38 -9.47 -5.81
C LEU A 523 13.62 -10.40 -7.01
N SER A 524 12.57 -10.70 -7.78
CA SER A 524 12.69 -11.48 -9.02
C SER A 524 13.66 -10.84 -10.02
N ARG A 525 13.63 -9.51 -10.16
CA ARG A 525 14.54 -8.78 -11.05
C ARG A 525 15.97 -8.76 -10.55
N LEU A 526 16.19 -8.68 -9.25
CA LEU A 526 17.54 -8.84 -8.67
C LEU A 526 18.15 -10.21 -9.03
N MET A 527 17.33 -11.24 -9.26
CA MET A 527 17.78 -12.59 -9.66
C MET A 527 17.93 -12.76 -11.18
N GLU A 528 17.69 -11.72 -11.99
CA GLU A 528 17.83 -11.77 -13.43
C GLU A 528 19.29 -11.95 -13.88
N ASN A 529 19.50 -12.68 -14.97
CA ASN A 529 20.82 -12.88 -15.56
C ASN A 529 21.19 -11.69 -16.45
N CYS A 530 21.49 -10.56 -15.82
CA CYS A 530 22.02 -9.37 -16.48
C CYS A 530 23.10 -8.71 -15.63
N GLN A 531 23.94 -7.90 -16.26
CA GLN A 531 25.10 -7.28 -15.61
C GLN A 531 24.70 -6.37 -14.44
N GLU A 532 23.60 -5.63 -14.57
CA GLU A 532 23.12 -4.72 -13.53
C GLU A 532 22.65 -5.48 -12.29
N SER A 533 21.89 -6.55 -12.48
CA SER A 533 21.40 -7.40 -11.40
C SER A 533 22.53 -8.18 -10.75
N ASP A 534 23.51 -8.65 -11.53
CA ASP A 534 24.70 -9.33 -11.01
C ASP A 534 25.52 -8.41 -10.10
N HIS A 535 25.81 -7.20 -10.58
CA HIS A 535 26.50 -6.19 -9.80
C HIS A 535 25.77 -5.83 -8.49
N LEU A 536 24.44 -5.72 -8.52
CA LEU A 536 23.66 -5.48 -7.31
C LEU A 536 23.63 -6.69 -6.36
N ARG A 537 23.62 -7.92 -6.88
CA ARG A 537 23.73 -9.13 -6.04
C ARG A 537 25.06 -9.17 -5.32
N GLU A 538 26.16 -8.89 -6.00
CA GLU A 538 27.48 -8.81 -5.37
C GLU A 538 27.50 -7.79 -4.22
N LEU A 539 26.98 -6.58 -4.45
CA LEU A 539 27.02 -5.50 -3.46
C LEU A 539 26.07 -5.72 -2.28
N ILE A 540 24.88 -6.30 -2.51
CA ILE A 540 23.78 -6.33 -1.53
C ILE A 540 23.62 -7.70 -0.89
N VAL A 541 23.74 -8.77 -1.69
CA VAL A 541 23.58 -10.14 -1.20
C VAL A 541 24.91 -10.66 -0.69
N ASP A 542 25.95 -10.60 -1.52
CA ASP A 542 27.28 -11.12 -1.18
C ASP A 542 28.09 -10.14 -0.32
N LEU A 543 27.60 -8.90 -0.18
CA LEU A 543 28.21 -7.83 0.61
C LEU A 543 29.64 -7.51 0.17
N ARG A 544 29.90 -7.45 -1.14
CA ARG A 544 31.15 -6.93 -1.71
C ARG A 544 31.39 -5.50 -1.20
N PRO A 545 32.57 -5.18 -0.63
CA PRO A 545 32.92 -3.81 -0.23
C PRO A 545 32.89 -2.84 -1.42
N PRO A 546 32.36 -1.62 -1.25
CA PRO A 546 32.30 -0.62 -2.32
C PRO A 546 33.67 0.02 -2.58
N GLU A 547 33.92 0.32 -3.84
CA GLU A 547 35.15 0.92 -4.33
C GLU A 547 35.09 2.44 -4.43
N PHE A 548 36.23 3.06 -4.15
CA PHE A 548 36.45 4.49 -4.29
C PHE A 548 37.76 4.77 -5.04
N ILE A 549 37.72 5.75 -5.95
CA ILE A 549 38.93 6.24 -6.62
C ILE A 549 39.72 7.20 -5.71
N SER A 550 41.02 7.36 -6.00
CA SER A 550 41.96 8.10 -5.16
C SER A 550 41.98 9.61 -5.39
N SER A 551 41.64 10.09 -6.59
CA SER A 551 41.74 11.53 -6.95
C SER A 551 40.48 12.05 -7.66
N LEU A 552 40.05 13.27 -7.28
CA LEU A 552 38.95 13.99 -7.92
C LEU A 552 39.33 14.61 -9.28
N GLY A 553 40.63 14.72 -9.58
CA GLY A 553 41.15 15.45 -10.75
C GLY A 553 40.67 14.91 -12.09
N SER A 554 40.38 13.60 -12.16
CA SER A 554 39.85 12.90 -13.34
C SER A 554 38.32 12.83 -13.40
N VAL A 555 37.61 13.24 -12.33
CA VAL A 555 36.16 13.07 -12.20
C VAL A 555 35.39 14.31 -12.61
N LEU A 556 35.92 15.49 -12.26
CA LEU A 556 35.26 16.76 -12.46
C LEU A 556 35.66 17.35 -13.82
N PRO A 557 34.70 17.57 -14.76
CA PRO A 557 34.96 18.31 -15.98
C PRO A 557 35.60 19.67 -15.66
N LEU A 558 36.57 20.10 -16.48
CA LEU A 558 37.28 21.37 -16.28
C LEU A 558 36.31 22.55 -16.12
N GLU A 559 35.27 22.60 -16.96
CA GLU A 559 34.23 23.63 -16.97
C GLU A 559 33.34 23.62 -15.71
N ALA A 560 33.24 22.47 -15.02
CA ALA A 560 32.40 22.33 -13.83
C ALA A 560 33.12 22.73 -12.53
N LYS A 561 34.47 22.79 -12.53
CA LYS A 561 35.28 22.97 -11.31
C LYS A 561 34.93 24.24 -10.53
N ASP A 562 34.79 25.38 -11.21
CA ASP A 562 34.48 26.66 -10.56
C ASP A 562 33.06 26.69 -9.98
N THR A 563 32.09 26.15 -10.74
CA THR A 563 30.70 26.02 -10.29
C THR A 563 30.61 25.14 -9.06
N VAL A 564 31.28 23.98 -9.07
CA VAL A 564 31.32 23.05 -7.94
C VAL A 564 32.03 23.69 -6.74
N ALA A 565 33.16 24.38 -6.94
CA ALA A 565 33.86 25.07 -5.87
C ALA A 565 32.97 26.14 -5.20
N ASN A 566 32.22 26.91 -5.97
CA ASN A 566 31.28 27.90 -5.44
C ASN A 566 30.12 27.26 -4.68
N ILE A 567 29.59 26.14 -5.16
CA ILE A 567 28.56 25.38 -4.44
C ILE A 567 29.10 24.85 -3.10
N LEU A 568 30.32 24.31 -3.10
CA LEU A 568 30.95 23.75 -1.91
C LEU A 568 31.22 24.80 -0.84
N LYS A 569 31.50 26.07 -1.18
CA LYS A 569 31.75 27.14 -0.20
C LYS A 569 30.64 27.27 0.85
N GLY A 570 29.38 27.09 0.46
CA GLY A 570 28.21 27.23 1.33
C GLY A 570 27.93 26.04 2.27
N LEU A 571 28.74 24.97 2.21
CA LEU A 571 28.53 23.75 2.99
C LEU A 571 29.45 23.68 4.22
N ASN A 572 28.95 23.04 5.27
CA ASN A 572 29.79 22.67 6.42
C ASN A 572 30.73 21.49 6.10
N LYS A 573 31.69 21.21 6.99
CA LYS A 573 32.72 20.17 6.78
C LYS A 573 32.10 18.78 6.50
N PRO A 574 31.18 18.24 7.33
CA PRO A 574 30.55 16.95 7.04
C PRO A 574 29.82 16.89 5.70
N GLN A 575 29.10 17.96 5.33
CA GLN A 575 28.43 18.03 4.03
C GLN A 575 29.43 18.03 2.86
N LYS A 576 30.54 18.77 2.97
CA LYS A 576 31.62 18.74 1.96
C LYS A 576 32.23 17.35 1.82
N GLN A 577 32.44 16.65 2.94
CA GLN A 577 32.94 15.28 2.94
C GLN A 577 31.96 14.33 2.25
N ALA A 578 30.64 14.49 2.47
CA ALA A 578 29.62 13.72 1.78
C ALA A 578 29.68 13.92 0.26
N MET A 579 29.78 15.18 -0.20
CA MET A 579 29.90 15.47 -1.64
C MET A 579 31.15 14.83 -2.24
N LYS A 580 32.30 14.97 -1.57
CA LYS A 580 33.57 14.37 -1.99
C LYS A 580 33.44 12.85 -2.10
N LYS A 581 32.85 12.20 -1.10
CA LYS A 581 32.73 10.74 -1.05
C LYS A 581 31.88 10.20 -2.19
N VAL A 582 30.73 10.84 -2.46
CA VAL A 582 29.87 10.47 -3.59
C VAL A 582 30.61 10.59 -4.92
N LEU A 583 31.32 11.69 -5.14
CA LEU A 583 32.08 11.91 -6.39
C LEU A 583 33.21 10.88 -6.59
N LEU A 584 33.80 10.37 -5.51
CA LEU A 584 34.84 9.34 -5.56
C LEU A 584 34.30 7.92 -5.64
N SER A 585 32.99 7.71 -5.46
CA SER A 585 32.40 6.37 -5.44
C SER A 585 32.28 5.76 -6.84
N LYS A 586 32.59 4.46 -6.93
CA LYS A 586 32.28 3.63 -8.10
C LYS A 586 31.01 2.80 -7.92
N ASP A 587 30.64 2.47 -6.69
CA ASP A 587 29.47 1.66 -6.36
C ASP A 587 28.41 2.49 -5.64
N TYR A 588 28.59 2.75 -4.33
CA TYR A 588 27.63 3.51 -3.54
C TYR A 588 28.24 4.35 -2.43
N THR A 589 27.41 5.23 -1.85
CA THR A 589 27.73 6.02 -0.65
C THR A 589 26.52 6.09 0.26
N LEU A 590 26.73 6.01 1.57
CA LEU A 590 25.70 6.10 2.59
C LEU A 590 25.85 7.42 3.34
N ILE A 591 24.83 8.27 3.32
CA ILE A 591 24.82 9.54 4.05
C ILE A 591 23.89 9.39 5.25
N VAL A 592 24.47 9.33 6.45
CA VAL A 592 23.74 9.33 7.71
C VAL A 592 23.34 10.75 8.06
N GLY A 593 22.09 11.07 7.78
CA GLY A 593 21.51 12.39 7.98
C GLY A 593 20.77 12.49 9.31
N MET A 594 21.51 12.75 10.38
CA MET A 594 20.95 12.91 11.73
C MET A 594 19.93 14.08 11.80
N PRO A 595 19.06 14.15 12.82
CA PRO A 595 17.99 15.14 12.92
C PRO A 595 18.52 16.59 12.84
N GLY A 596 17.87 17.41 12.01
CA GLY A 596 18.21 18.83 11.87
C GLY A 596 19.47 19.14 11.06
N THR A 597 20.19 18.14 10.53
CA THR A 597 21.47 18.33 9.80
C THR A 597 21.33 18.85 8.37
N GLY A 598 20.09 19.04 7.92
CA GLY A 598 19.79 19.58 6.60
C GLY A 598 19.90 18.56 5.46
N LYS A 599 19.52 17.28 5.68
CA LYS A 599 19.44 16.22 4.65
C LYS A 599 18.97 16.71 3.28
N THR A 600 17.78 17.32 3.22
CA THR A 600 17.18 17.84 1.98
C THR A 600 18.07 18.90 1.31
N THR A 601 18.75 19.74 2.09
CA THR A 601 19.70 20.75 1.58
C THR A 601 20.98 20.07 1.07
N THR A 602 21.48 19.05 1.76
CA THR A 602 22.62 18.22 1.31
C THR A 602 22.31 17.51 0.00
N ILE A 603 21.15 16.86 -0.12
CA ILE A 603 20.73 16.18 -1.35
C ILE A 603 20.54 17.20 -2.49
N CYS A 604 19.85 18.31 -2.24
CA CYS A 604 19.70 19.38 -3.23
C CYS A 604 21.06 19.89 -3.74
N THR A 605 22.05 19.96 -2.85
CA THR A 605 23.39 20.41 -3.22
C THR A 605 24.16 19.36 -4.00
N LEU A 606 24.02 18.08 -3.62
CA LEU A 606 24.57 16.95 -4.37
C LEU A 606 24.02 16.91 -5.79
N VAL A 607 22.70 17.00 -5.96
CA VAL A 607 22.06 17.02 -7.28
C VAL A 607 22.57 18.19 -8.12
N ARG A 608 22.77 19.38 -7.53
CA ARG A 608 23.36 20.53 -8.26
C ARG A 608 24.78 20.27 -8.72
N ILE A 609 25.62 19.63 -7.89
CA ILE A 609 26.99 19.26 -8.25
C ILE A 609 26.97 18.23 -9.38
N LEU A 610 26.17 17.17 -9.25
CA LEU A 610 26.06 16.13 -10.26
C LEU A 610 25.53 16.67 -11.59
N HIS A 611 24.50 17.52 -11.55
CA HIS A 611 23.97 18.22 -12.72
C HIS A 611 25.02 19.12 -13.38
N ALA A 612 25.80 19.89 -12.60
CA ALA A 612 26.89 20.72 -13.14
C ALA A 612 28.02 19.88 -13.78
N CYS A 613 28.20 18.63 -13.34
CA CYS A 613 29.14 17.68 -13.94
C CYS A 613 28.55 16.94 -15.15
N GLY A 614 27.31 17.22 -15.55
CA GLY A 614 26.64 16.56 -16.68
C GLY A 614 26.10 15.16 -16.38
N PHE A 615 26.09 14.72 -15.11
CA PHE A 615 25.56 13.41 -14.74
C PHE A 615 24.04 13.39 -14.75
N SER A 616 23.48 12.27 -15.22
CA SER A 616 22.05 11.97 -15.11
C SER A 616 21.72 11.44 -13.71
N VAL A 617 20.66 11.97 -13.09
CA VAL A 617 20.28 11.69 -11.71
C VAL A 617 18.83 11.24 -11.60
N LEU A 618 18.62 10.04 -11.08
CA LEU A 618 17.34 9.54 -10.63
C LEU A 618 17.16 9.87 -9.15
N LEU A 619 16.28 10.80 -8.83
CA LEU A 619 15.98 11.21 -7.46
C LEU A 619 14.71 10.51 -6.97
N THR A 620 14.83 9.73 -5.89
CA THR A 620 13.73 8.95 -5.33
C THR A 620 13.59 9.05 -3.83
N SER A 621 12.39 8.73 -3.34
CA SER A 621 12.08 8.50 -1.93
C SER A 621 10.80 7.66 -1.85
N TYR A 622 10.44 7.21 -0.65
CA TYR A 622 9.19 6.48 -0.43
C TYR A 622 7.95 7.37 -0.58
N THR A 623 8.02 8.62 -0.11
CA THR A 623 6.87 9.54 -0.11
C THR A 623 6.97 10.61 -1.21
N HIS A 624 5.82 11.04 -1.74
CA HIS A 624 5.77 12.14 -2.70
C HIS A 624 6.34 13.44 -2.10
N SER A 625 5.96 13.76 -0.87
CA SER A 625 6.39 14.96 -0.16
C SER A 625 7.91 15.06 0.01
N ALA A 626 8.61 13.96 0.28
CA ALA A 626 10.07 13.97 0.42
C ALA A 626 10.76 14.37 -0.89
N VAL A 627 10.36 13.73 -2.00
CA VAL A 627 10.87 14.08 -3.35
C VAL A 627 10.55 15.53 -3.67
N ASP A 628 9.30 15.95 -3.48
CA ASP A 628 8.83 17.28 -3.85
C ASP A 628 9.54 18.39 -3.06
N ASN A 629 9.87 18.17 -1.78
CA ASN A 629 10.63 19.10 -0.95
C ASN A 629 12.04 19.37 -1.50
N ILE A 630 12.69 18.35 -2.05
CA ILE A 630 14.01 18.49 -2.70
C ILE A 630 13.84 19.25 -4.02
N LEU A 631 12.86 18.88 -4.84
CA LEU A 631 12.58 19.51 -6.13
C LEU A 631 12.20 21.01 -5.98
N LEU A 632 11.44 21.37 -4.95
CA LEU A 632 11.12 22.77 -4.62
C LEU A 632 12.38 23.59 -4.33
N LYS A 633 13.39 23.00 -3.68
CA LYS A 633 14.69 23.67 -3.45
C LYS A 633 15.48 23.78 -4.76
N LEU A 634 15.52 22.73 -5.57
CA LEU A 634 16.19 22.74 -6.88
C LEU A 634 15.62 23.81 -7.81
N LYS A 635 14.30 23.98 -7.81
CA LYS A 635 13.62 25.05 -8.55
C LYS A 635 14.15 26.45 -8.20
N ARG A 636 14.41 26.72 -6.91
CA ARG A 636 14.97 28.01 -6.45
C ARG A 636 16.37 28.28 -7.00
N PHE A 637 17.13 27.22 -7.25
CA PHE A 637 18.47 27.29 -7.87
C PHE A 637 18.43 27.19 -9.40
N ARG A 638 17.24 27.30 -10.02
CA ARG A 638 17.03 27.23 -11.48
C ARG A 638 17.56 25.94 -12.13
N VAL A 639 17.59 24.84 -11.37
CA VAL A 639 17.84 23.50 -11.94
C VAL A 639 16.53 22.97 -12.49
N THR A 640 16.53 22.53 -13.74
CA THR A 640 15.39 21.90 -14.40
C THR A 640 15.36 20.41 -14.12
N PHE A 641 14.16 19.84 -14.09
CA PHE A 641 13.92 18.43 -13.77
C PHE A 641 12.57 17.98 -14.29
N LEU A 642 12.41 16.66 -14.48
CA LEU A 642 11.14 16.02 -14.79
C LEU A 642 10.58 15.32 -13.53
N ARG A 643 9.34 15.65 -13.13
CA ARG A 643 8.65 14.98 -12.02
C ARG A 643 7.64 13.97 -12.54
N LEU A 644 7.88 12.69 -12.28
CA LEU A 644 6.94 11.61 -12.64
C LEU A 644 5.89 11.41 -11.55
N GLY A 645 4.73 10.90 -11.92
CA GLY A 645 3.61 10.62 -11.02
C GLY A 645 2.42 11.57 -11.21
N HIS A 646 1.27 11.17 -10.68
CA HIS A 646 0.01 11.89 -10.86
C HIS A 646 0.03 13.27 -10.19
N GLY A 647 -0.44 14.31 -10.90
CA GLY A 647 -0.45 15.69 -10.40
C GLY A 647 -1.15 15.86 -9.06
N GLN A 648 -2.20 15.09 -8.76
CA GLN A 648 -2.94 15.15 -7.49
C GLN A 648 -2.09 14.83 -6.26
N LYS A 649 -1.03 14.01 -6.42
CA LYS A 649 -0.13 13.61 -5.32
C LYS A 649 1.13 14.48 -5.24
N VAL A 650 1.29 15.42 -6.18
CA VAL A 650 2.48 16.25 -6.34
C VAL A 650 2.22 17.64 -5.76
N HIS A 651 3.21 18.23 -5.12
CA HIS A 651 3.12 19.56 -4.53
C HIS A 651 2.77 20.64 -5.58
N PRO A 652 1.80 21.55 -5.32
CA PRO A 652 1.32 22.55 -6.28
C PRO A 652 2.42 23.39 -6.94
N GLY A 653 3.41 23.79 -6.16
CA GLY A 653 4.54 24.62 -6.61
C GLY A 653 5.45 23.98 -7.68
N ILE A 654 5.35 22.68 -7.93
CA ILE A 654 6.13 21.97 -8.96
C ILE A 654 5.26 21.24 -9.98
N LEU A 655 3.93 21.44 -9.99
CA LEU A 655 3.04 20.81 -10.97
C LEU A 655 3.47 21.12 -12.41
N SER A 656 4.03 22.30 -12.67
CA SER A 656 4.52 22.69 -14.00
C SER A 656 5.66 21.83 -14.55
N TYR A 657 6.33 21.05 -13.69
CA TYR A 657 7.45 20.15 -14.03
C TYR A 657 7.00 18.70 -14.17
N THR A 658 5.70 18.41 -14.02
CA THR A 658 5.19 17.05 -14.21
C THR A 658 5.05 16.72 -15.68
N GLU A 659 5.18 15.44 -16.00
CA GLU A 659 4.87 14.91 -17.32
C GLU A 659 3.44 15.27 -17.76
N GLU A 660 2.47 15.17 -16.85
CA GLU A 660 1.08 15.54 -17.10
C GLU A 660 0.93 17.00 -17.55
N SER A 661 1.63 17.93 -16.90
CA SER A 661 1.60 19.35 -17.28
C SER A 661 2.36 19.63 -18.57
N ALA A 662 3.46 18.92 -18.83
CA ALA A 662 4.18 19.02 -20.10
C ALA A 662 3.30 18.56 -21.26
N LYS A 663 2.56 17.44 -21.07
CA LYS A 663 1.57 16.93 -22.02
C LYS A 663 0.47 17.94 -22.32
N LYS A 664 -0.09 18.59 -21.29
CA LYS A 664 -1.09 19.67 -21.46
C LYS A 664 -0.58 20.88 -22.26
N LYS A 665 0.74 21.09 -22.33
CA LYS A 665 1.36 22.23 -23.01
C LYS A 665 1.75 21.95 -24.47
N GLY A 666 1.45 20.78 -25.02
CA GLY A 666 1.60 20.50 -26.45
C GLY A 666 2.43 19.28 -26.84
N VAL A 667 2.62 18.29 -25.96
CA VAL A 667 3.27 17.01 -26.33
C VAL A 667 2.21 16.06 -26.88
N HIS A 668 2.18 15.90 -28.20
CA HIS A 668 1.20 15.10 -28.94
C HIS A 668 1.83 14.01 -29.81
N THR A 669 3.15 14.02 -29.99
CA THR A 669 3.87 13.01 -30.79
C THR A 669 4.82 12.16 -29.94
N LEU A 670 5.17 10.96 -30.45
CA LEU A 670 6.18 10.09 -29.83
C LEU A 670 7.54 10.77 -29.72
N SER A 671 7.95 11.48 -30.78
CA SER A 671 9.24 12.17 -30.82
C SER A 671 9.31 13.28 -29.78
N GLU A 672 8.24 14.06 -29.60
CA GLU A 672 8.16 15.07 -28.54
C GLU A 672 8.18 14.44 -27.14
N LEU A 673 7.56 13.27 -26.96
CA LEU A 673 7.58 12.56 -25.68
C LEU A 673 8.96 11.99 -25.35
N GLU A 674 9.66 11.43 -26.35
CA GLU A 674 11.05 10.98 -26.21
C GLU A 674 11.98 12.16 -25.91
N GLN A 675 11.78 13.29 -26.60
CA GLN A 675 12.49 14.53 -26.29
C GLN A 675 12.21 14.97 -24.86
N LEU A 676 10.97 14.94 -24.39
CA LEU A 676 10.62 15.27 -23.00
C LEU A 676 11.36 14.38 -21.99
N TYR A 677 11.40 13.07 -22.22
CA TYR A 677 12.05 12.11 -21.32
C TYR A 677 13.57 12.22 -21.32
N ASN A 678 14.17 12.65 -22.43
CA ASN A 678 15.62 12.78 -22.57
C ASN A 678 16.12 14.21 -22.27
N LYS A 679 15.24 15.21 -22.29
CA LYS A 679 15.59 16.63 -22.11
C LYS A 679 16.25 16.91 -20.76
N GLU A 680 15.69 16.36 -19.68
CA GLU A 680 16.10 16.70 -18.33
C GLU A 680 17.09 15.66 -17.76
N LEU A 681 18.23 16.13 -17.23
CA LEU A 681 19.22 15.24 -16.58
C LEU A 681 18.70 14.68 -15.25
N VAL A 682 17.83 15.43 -14.57
CA VAL A 682 17.27 15.05 -13.25
C VAL A 682 15.83 14.59 -13.41
N VAL A 683 15.54 13.36 -12.96
CA VAL A 683 14.19 12.79 -12.95
C VAL A 683 13.81 12.44 -11.51
N GLY A 684 12.70 13.00 -11.04
CA GLY A 684 12.17 12.76 -9.69
C GLY A 684 10.96 11.82 -9.71
N THR A 685 10.99 10.73 -8.93
CA THR A 685 9.85 9.83 -8.75
C THR A 685 9.84 9.18 -7.37
N THR A 686 8.76 8.51 -6.98
CA THR A 686 8.77 7.65 -5.77
C THR A 686 9.41 6.30 -6.06
N CYS A 687 9.93 5.58 -5.07
CA CYS A 687 10.48 4.22 -5.27
C CYS A 687 9.47 3.22 -5.86
N MET A 688 8.17 3.42 -5.62
CA MET A 688 7.08 2.64 -6.23
C MET A 688 6.77 3.03 -7.68
N GLY A 689 7.34 4.14 -8.16
CA GLY A 689 7.08 4.72 -9.48
C GLY A 689 7.95 4.15 -10.60
N ILE A 690 8.69 3.08 -10.33
CA ILE A 690 9.63 2.43 -11.26
C ILE A 690 8.96 1.70 -12.44
N ASN A 691 7.64 1.54 -12.41
CA ASN A 691 6.87 0.97 -13.53
C ASN A 691 6.71 1.96 -14.70
N HIS A 692 7.24 3.18 -14.57
CA HIS A 692 7.11 4.20 -15.60
C HIS A 692 7.91 3.82 -16.87
N PRO A 693 7.39 4.04 -18.09
CA PRO A 693 8.05 3.65 -19.34
C PRO A 693 9.46 4.21 -19.54
N ILE A 694 9.80 5.33 -18.90
CA ILE A 694 11.17 5.88 -18.98
C ILE A 694 12.24 4.87 -18.56
N PHE A 695 11.92 3.98 -17.61
CA PHE A 695 12.87 3.05 -17.04
C PHE A 695 13.16 1.85 -17.94
N THR A 696 12.36 1.62 -18.97
CA THR A 696 12.69 0.60 -20.00
C THR A 696 13.70 1.11 -21.02
N ARG A 697 13.91 2.43 -21.08
CA ARG A 697 14.73 3.07 -22.13
C ARG A 697 15.95 3.83 -21.60
N ARG A 698 15.90 4.28 -20.35
CA ARG A 698 16.90 5.18 -19.77
C ARG A 698 17.53 4.57 -18.52
N GLN A 699 18.86 4.54 -18.53
CA GLN A 699 19.69 4.29 -17.34
C GLN A 699 20.25 5.63 -16.85
N PHE A 700 20.52 5.72 -15.54
CA PHE A 700 21.05 6.91 -14.89
C PHE A 700 22.47 6.67 -14.36
N ASP A 701 23.26 7.74 -14.26
CA ASP A 701 24.60 7.64 -13.67
C ASP A 701 24.53 7.50 -12.14
N PHE A 702 23.55 8.18 -11.52
CA PHE A 702 23.30 8.13 -10.09
C PHE A 702 21.82 7.94 -9.77
N CYS A 703 21.53 7.05 -8.82
CA CYS A 703 20.27 7.01 -8.10
C CYS A 703 20.46 7.57 -6.68
N ILE A 704 19.65 8.53 -6.27
CA ILE A 704 19.63 9.05 -4.90
C ILE A 704 18.32 8.63 -4.26
N VAL A 705 18.40 7.96 -3.10
CA VAL A 705 17.23 7.52 -2.33
C VAL A 705 17.20 8.27 -0.99
N ASP A 706 16.26 9.21 -0.85
CA ASP A 706 16.01 9.89 0.43
C ASP A 706 15.11 9.06 1.34
N GLU A 707 15.33 9.19 2.65
CA GLU A 707 14.69 8.41 3.71
C GLU A 707 14.86 6.89 3.55
N ALA A 708 16.00 6.45 2.99
CA ALA A 708 16.30 5.05 2.68
C ALA A 708 16.24 4.12 3.90
N SER A 709 16.41 4.64 5.12
CA SER A 709 16.32 3.87 6.36
C SER A 709 14.89 3.46 6.74
N GLN A 710 13.87 4.10 6.15
CA GLN A 710 12.45 3.78 6.35
C GLN A 710 11.87 2.89 5.24
N ILE A 711 12.64 2.61 4.19
CA ILE A 711 12.17 1.90 3.01
C ILE A 711 12.47 0.42 3.17
N SER A 712 11.44 -0.42 2.99
CA SER A 712 11.60 -1.87 2.90
C SER A 712 12.65 -2.21 1.83
N GLN A 713 13.54 -3.14 2.15
CA GLN A 713 14.70 -3.44 1.32
C GLN A 713 14.33 -3.80 -0.13
N PRO A 714 13.34 -4.68 -0.42
CA PRO A 714 12.85 -4.93 -1.77
C PRO A 714 12.35 -3.70 -2.54
N ILE A 715 11.75 -2.71 -1.86
CA ILE A 715 11.29 -1.48 -2.52
C ILE A 715 12.46 -0.55 -2.83
N CYS A 716 13.44 -0.49 -1.93
CA CYS A 716 14.66 0.29 -2.14
C CYS A 716 15.47 -0.22 -3.34
N LEU A 717 15.50 -1.54 -3.60
CA LEU A 717 16.16 -2.16 -4.76
C LEU A 717 15.63 -1.66 -6.11
N GLY A 718 14.32 -1.40 -6.19
CA GLY A 718 13.62 -1.07 -7.43
C GLY A 718 14.32 0.01 -8.29
N PRO A 719 14.51 1.24 -7.78
CA PRO A 719 15.19 2.29 -8.52
C PRO A 719 16.69 2.07 -8.73
N LEU A 720 17.35 1.19 -7.95
CA LEU A 720 18.79 0.93 -8.08
C LEU A 720 19.10 0.15 -9.36
N LEU A 721 18.18 -0.70 -9.83
CA LEU A 721 18.30 -1.43 -11.11
C LEU A 721 18.46 -0.52 -12.34
N TYR A 722 18.20 0.78 -12.18
CA TYR A 722 18.24 1.76 -13.26
C TYR A 722 19.39 2.76 -13.14
N ALA A 723 20.33 2.53 -12.23
CA ALA A 723 21.49 3.39 -12.08
C ALA A 723 22.79 2.62 -11.92
N LYS A 724 23.89 3.22 -12.40
CA LYS A 724 25.23 2.66 -12.26
C LYS A 724 25.78 2.79 -10.84
N ARG A 725 25.47 3.91 -10.19
CA ARG A 725 25.89 4.22 -8.81
C ARG A 725 24.70 4.67 -8.00
N PHE A 726 24.77 4.50 -6.67
CA PHE A 726 23.68 4.96 -5.82
C PHE A 726 24.12 5.61 -4.51
N VAL A 727 23.27 6.51 -4.02
CA VAL A 727 23.46 7.22 -2.76
C VAL A 727 22.21 7.00 -1.92
N LEU A 728 22.37 6.33 -0.79
CA LEU A 728 21.29 6.17 0.18
C LEU A 728 21.45 7.22 1.27
N VAL A 729 20.40 7.99 1.51
CA VAL A 729 20.36 9.01 2.56
C VAL A 729 19.31 8.58 3.57
N GLY A 730 19.70 8.49 4.84
CA GLY A 730 18.83 7.98 5.88
C GLY A 730 19.42 8.15 7.27
N ASP A 731 18.73 7.58 8.25
CA ASP A 731 19.18 7.52 9.64
C ASP A 731 18.60 6.26 10.29
N HIS A 732 19.46 5.28 10.61
CA HIS A 732 19.04 4.02 11.22
C HIS A 732 18.64 4.16 12.70
N GLN A 733 18.94 5.32 13.31
CA GLN A 733 18.50 5.68 14.67
C GLN A 733 17.10 6.34 14.66
N GLN A 734 16.51 6.57 13.48
CA GLN A 734 15.10 6.97 13.31
C GLN A 734 14.26 5.76 12.88
N LEU A 735 12.98 5.96 12.54
CA LEU A 735 12.04 4.86 12.32
C LEU A 735 12.51 3.90 11.20
N PRO A 736 12.41 2.57 11.43
CA PRO A 736 12.65 1.57 10.40
C PRO A 736 11.42 1.43 9.47
N PRO A 737 11.49 0.57 8.43
CA PRO A 737 10.31 0.16 7.67
C PRO A 737 9.24 -0.42 8.60
N ILE A 738 7.98 -0.08 8.34
CA ILE A 738 6.84 -0.58 9.12
C ILE A 738 6.56 -2.03 8.71
N VAL A 739 6.63 -2.94 9.68
CA VAL A 739 6.30 -4.37 9.53
C VAL A 739 5.23 -4.71 10.54
N GLN A 740 4.09 -5.25 10.10
CA GLN A 740 2.97 -5.57 10.99
C GLN A 740 3.06 -6.97 11.58
N ASN A 741 3.58 -7.93 10.82
CA ASN A 741 3.77 -9.30 11.25
C ASN A 741 4.98 -9.40 12.21
N GLN A 742 4.77 -9.94 13.40
CA GLN A 742 5.81 -10.05 14.42
C GLN A 742 6.91 -11.05 14.03
N GLU A 743 6.54 -12.18 13.42
CA GLU A 743 7.50 -13.19 12.96
C GLU A 743 8.40 -12.62 11.85
N ALA A 744 7.81 -11.99 10.84
CA ALA A 744 8.56 -11.34 9.77
C ALA A 744 9.50 -10.25 10.31
N ARG A 745 9.05 -9.49 11.31
CA ARG A 745 9.91 -8.51 12.00
C ARG A 745 11.08 -9.19 12.71
N SER A 746 10.84 -10.25 13.49
CA SER A 746 11.90 -10.98 14.19
C SER A 746 12.92 -11.61 13.24
N LEU A 747 12.50 -11.99 12.04
CA LEU A 747 13.35 -12.53 10.99
C LEU A 747 14.07 -11.45 10.17
N GLY A 748 13.87 -10.16 10.49
CA GLY A 748 14.65 -9.05 9.93
C GLY A 748 13.98 -8.25 8.80
N MET A 749 12.66 -8.36 8.60
CA MET A 749 11.96 -7.59 7.58
C MET A 749 12.03 -6.06 7.79
N ASP A 750 12.28 -5.61 9.02
CA ASP A 750 12.48 -4.20 9.37
C ASP A 750 13.95 -3.72 9.21
N GLU A 751 14.85 -4.58 8.70
CA GLU A 751 16.18 -4.17 8.25
C GLU A 751 16.09 -3.48 6.87
N SER A 752 16.23 -2.16 6.86
CA SER A 752 16.33 -1.39 5.62
C SER A 752 17.63 -1.68 4.86
N LEU A 753 17.62 -1.46 3.54
CA LEU A 753 18.83 -1.58 2.72
C LEU A 753 19.97 -0.67 3.22
N PHE A 754 19.62 0.52 3.71
CA PHE A 754 20.57 1.44 4.33
C PHE A 754 21.28 0.80 5.52
N LYS A 755 20.53 0.16 6.43
CA LYS A 755 21.10 -0.48 7.63
C LYS A 755 21.95 -1.69 7.27
N ARG A 756 21.52 -2.48 6.29
CA ARG A 756 22.28 -3.64 5.80
C ARG A 756 23.67 -3.25 5.29
N LEU A 757 23.74 -2.21 4.45
CA LEU A 757 24.99 -1.75 3.83
C LEU A 757 25.87 -0.91 4.76
N GLU A 758 25.35 -0.43 5.89
CA GLU A 758 26.10 0.35 6.89
C GLU A 758 27.27 -0.44 7.50
N ARG A 759 27.31 -1.76 7.32
CA ARG A 759 28.44 -2.61 7.70
C ARG A 759 29.75 -2.19 7.01
N HIS A 760 29.67 -1.59 5.82
CA HIS A 760 30.83 -1.04 5.11
C HIS A 760 31.09 0.40 5.55
N SER A 761 31.75 0.54 6.70
CA SER A 761 32.05 1.83 7.34
C SER A 761 32.75 2.83 6.41
N GLU A 762 33.54 2.35 5.46
CA GLU A 762 34.22 3.13 4.46
C GLU A 762 33.27 3.85 3.51
N ALA A 763 32.02 3.40 3.33
CA ALA A 763 31.03 4.07 2.50
C ALA A 763 30.17 5.09 3.25
N VAL A 764 30.29 5.14 4.58
CA VAL A 764 29.43 5.92 5.46
C VAL A 764 29.98 7.32 5.68
N VAL A 765 29.13 8.33 5.54
CA VAL A 765 29.42 9.72 5.93
C VAL A 765 28.34 10.23 6.88
N TYR A 766 28.76 10.67 8.06
CA TYR A 766 27.86 11.21 9.08
C TYR A 766 27.72 12.72 8.92
N LEU A 767 26.49 13.21 8.80
CA LEU A 767 26.19 14.63 8.95
C LEU A 767 25.94 14.91 10.44
N THR A 768 26.81 15.67 11.08
CA THR A 768 26.78 15.91 12.53
C THR A 768 26.29 17.30 12.93
N VAL A 769 26.43 18.28 12.04
CA VAL A 769 26.09 19.68 12.31
C VAL A 769 24.60 19.94 12.05
N GLN A 770 23.83 20.22 13.09
CA GLN A 770 22.37 20.42 13.07
C GLN A 770 21.94 21.88 13.29
N TYR A 771 20.82 22.28 12.67
CA TYR A 771 20.32 23.66 12.64
C TYR A 771 18.88 23.78 13.18
N ARG A 772 18.42 22.80 13.97
CA ARG A 772 17.05 22.69 14.47
C ARG A 772 16.95 22.92 15.98
N MET A 773 17.59 22.05 16.76
CA MET A 773 17.44 21.94 18.20
C MET A 773 18.41 22.90 18.90
N ASN A 774 17.96 23.55 19.97
CA ASN A 774 18.88 24.23 20.88
C ASN A 774 19.75 23.23 21.68
N ARG A 775 20.72 23.75 22.43
CA ARG A 775 21.75 22.94 23.11
C ARG A 775 21.15 21.89 24.05
N GLN A 776 20.13 22.26 24.84
CA GLN A 776 19.52 21.36 25.82
C GLN A 776 18.68 20.25 25.16
N ILE A 777 17.87 20.58 24.15
CA ILE A 777 17.09 19.56 23.42
C ILE A 777 18.03 18.60 22.66
N MET A 778 19.09 19.13 22.04
CA MET A 778 20.11 18.33 21.35
C MET A 778 20.84 17.38 22.31
N SER A 779 21.15 17.84 23.53
CA SER A 779 21.84 17.05 24.56
C SER A 779 21.11 15.73 24.85
N LEU A 780 19.76 15.76 24.93
CA LEU A 780 18.95 14.55 25.11
C LEU A 780 19.22 13.50 24.03
N SER A 781 19.20 13.92 22.76
CA SER A 781 19.38 13.01 21.62
C SER A 781 20.82 12.47 21.55
N ASN A 782 21.80 13.30 21.91
CA ASN A 782 23.21 12.91 22.00
C ASN A 782 23.46 11.86 23.08
N SER A 783 22.89 12.06 24.26
CA SER A 783 22.99 11.11 25.38
C SER A 783 22.29 9.78 25.05
N LEU A 784 21.13 9.85 24.39
CA LEU A 784 20.32 8.67 24.09
C LEU A 784 20.88 7.83 22.95
N MET A 785 21.16 8.44 21.77
CA MET A 785 21.39 7.70 20.51
C MET A 785 22.67 8.07 19.74
N TYR A 786 23.10 9.33 19.80
CA TYR A 786 24.13 9.84 18.87
C TYR A 786 25.52 9.96 19.51
N GLU A 787 25.73 9.49 20.73
CA GLU A 787 27.04 9.41 21.39
C GLU A 787 27.81 10.75 21.39
N GLY A 788 27.09 11.85 21.59
CA GLY A 788 27.71 13.19 21.58
C GLY A 788 28.10 13.73 20.19
N ARG A 789 27.79 13.02 19.10
CA ARG A 789 28.21 13.43 17.74
C ARG A 789 27.44 14.62 17.17
N LEU A 790 26.25 14.96 17.66
CA LEU A 790 25.49 16.12 17.15
C LEU A 790 26.06 17.43 17.68
N GLU A 791 26.20 18.40 16.78
CA GLU A 791 26.71 19.75 17.08
C GLU A 791 25.74 20.83 16.57
N CYS A 792 25.54 21.91 17.32
CA CYS A 792 24.76 23.06 16.85
C CYS A 792 25.55 23.81 15.77
N GLY A 793 24.94 24.08 14.61
CA GLY A 793 25.60 24.75 13.49
C GLY A 793 25.83 26.25 13.66
N SER A 794 25.26 26.86 14.70
CA SER A 794 25.52 28.24 15.08
C SER A 794 25.14 28.50 16.54
N GLU A 795 25.71 29.54 17.16
CA GLU A 795 25.31 29.94 18.51
C GLU A 795 23.85 30.45 18.55
N LYS A 796 23.36 31.02 17.44
CA LYS A 796 21.96 31.39 17.26
C LYS A 796 21.03 30.19 17.42
N THR A 797 21.40 29.03 16.86
CA THR A 797 20.63 27.79 17.05
C THR A 797 20.79 27.27 18.48
N ALA A 798 22.01 27.28 19.01
CA ALA A 798 22.32 26.72 20.32
C ALA A 798 21.56 27.43 21.47
N SER A 799 21.40 28.76 21.37
CA SER A 799 20.75 29.61 22.36
C SER A 799 19.29 29.96 22.03
N ALA A 800 18.70 29.36 20.99
CA ALA A 800 17.33 29.68 20.57
C ALA A 800 16.30 29.25 21.63
N LEU A 801 15.52 30.20 22.13
CA LEU A 801 14.43 30.00 23.07
C LEU A 801 13.07 30.33 22.45
N LEU A 802 11.99 29.85 23.07
CA LEU A 802 10.64 30.13 22.62
C LEU A 802 10.29 31.61 22.84
N THR A 803 9.87 32.32 21.79
CA THR A 803 9.45 33.72 21.91
C THR A 803 7.99 33.80 22.36
N LEU A 804 7.76 34.34 23.56
CA LEU A 804 6.44 34.51 24.17
C LEU A 804 6.23 35.99 24.54
N PRO A 805 5.69 36.84 23.63
CA PRO A 805 5.59 38.28 23.85
C PRO A 805 4.66 38.68 25.01
N PHE A 806 3.69 37.83 25.36
CA PHE A 806 2.70 38.11 26.42
C PHE A 806 2.94 37.29 27.69
N LEU A 807 4.15 36.75 27.87
CA LEU A 807 4.51 35.90 29.01
C LEU A 807 4.26 36.58 30.36
N LEU A 808 4.63 37.85 30.52
CA LEU A 808 4.49 38.59 31.78
C LEU A 808 3.02 38.71 32.21
N SER A 809 2.10 38.85 31.25
CA SER A 809 0.66 38.91 31.51
C SER A 809 0.16 37.57 32.07
N VAL A 810 0.54 36.47 31.40
CA VAL A 810 0.17 35.11 31.84
C VAL A 810 0.81 34.76 33.19
N GLN A 811 2.06 35.14 33.43
CA GLN A 811 2.72 34.94 34.73
C GLN A 811 2.04 35.71 35.86
N SER A 812 1.61 36.95 35.61
CA SER A 812 0.87 37.76 36.59
C SER A 812 -0.47 37.12 36.93
N GLU A 813 -1.18 36.58 35.94
CA GLU A 813 -2.44 35.85 36.13
C GLU A 813 -2.25 34.57 36.95
N ILE A 814 -1.23 33.76 36.63
CA ILE A 814 -0.88 32.56 37.41
C ILE A 814 -0.52 32.93 38.86
N THR A 815 0.25 34.01 39.05
CA THR A 815 0.66 34.46 40.38
C THR A 815 -0.53 34.98 41.18
N SER A 816 -1.42 35.76 40.56
CA SER A 816 -2.66 36.23 41.20
C SER A 816 -3.59 35.08 41.58
N TYR A 817 -3.68 34.03 40.76
CA TYR A 817 -4.45 32.85 41.10
C TYR A 817 -3.82 32.08 42.27
N SER A 818 -2.49 31.93 42.26
CA SER A 818 -1.74 31.29 43.36
C SER A 818 -1.94 32.00 44.70
N GLN A 819 -1.96 33.34 44.70
CA GLN A 819 -2.20 34.15 45.89
C GLN A 819 -3.63 34.02 46.43
N THR A 820 -4.62 33.87 45.56
CA THR A 820 -6.03 33.70 45.95
C THR A 820 -6.36 32.27 46.38
N HIS A 821 -5.57 31.29 45.94
CA HIS A 821 -5.76 29.87 46.25
C HIS A 821 -4.44 29.21 46.67
N PRO A 822 -3.91 29.54 47.87
CA PRO A 822 -2.61 29.05 48.33
C PRO A 822 -2.55 27.52 48.53
N GLN A 823 -3.70 26.83 48.59
CA GLN A 823 -3.77 25.37 48.55
C GLN A 823 -3.33 24.75 47.21
N HIS A 824 -3.17 25.53 46.14
CA HIS A 824 -2.75 25.01 44.82
C HIS A 824 -1.31 25.41 44.50
N ASP A 825 -0.43 24.40 44.38
CA ASP A 825 0.92 24.63 43.85
C ASP A 825 0.88 24.84 42.33
N LEU A 826 1.11 26.09 41.90
CA LEU A 826 1.20 26.51 40.50
C LEU A 826 2.65 26.76 40.02
N ALA A 827 3.67 26.46 40.84
CA ALA A 827 5.07 26.68 40.47
C ALA A 827 5.45 25.90 39.21
N TRP A 828 4.90 24.69 39.05
CA TRP A 828 5.08 23.87 37.86
C TRP A 828 4.54 24.50 36.57
N LEU A 829 3.46 25.30 36.62
CA LEU A 829 2.90 25.97 35.43
C LEU A 829 3.81 27.10 35.00
N GLN A 830 4.34 27.85 35.98
CA GLN A 830 5.34 28.86 35.72
C GLN A 830 6.58 28.23 35.08
N ALA A 831 7.10 27.14 35.64
CA ALA A 831 8.22 26.38 35.09
C ALA A 831 7.93 25.82 33.67
N ALA A 832 6.73 25.29 33.46
CA ALA A 832 6.31 24.70 32.19
C ALA A 832 6.23 25.74 31.07
N VAL A 833 5.80 26.98 31.36
CA VAL A 833 5.64 28.04 30.34
C VAL A 833 6.94 28.81 30.10
N LEU A 834 7.86 28.85 31.08
CA LEU A 834 9.12 29.58 30.99
C LEU A 834 9.98 29.17 29.78
N PRO A 835 10.39 30.12 28.91
CA PRO A 835 11.29 29.85 27.79
C PRO A 835 12.71 29.45 28.22
N SER A 836 13.17 29.92 29.39
CA SER A 836 14.46 29.56 29.98
C SER A 836 14.56 28.09 30.37
N ASN A 837 13.44 27.35 30.34
CA ASN A 837 13.40 25.92 30.48
C ASN A 837 12.98 25.20 29.18
N PRO A 838 13.88 25.09 28.17
CA PRO A 838 13.61 24.39 26.91
C PRO A 838 13.12 22.96 27.04
N VAL A 839 13.51 22.22 28.07
CA VAL A 839 13.16 20.81 28.23
C VAL A 839 12.46 20.66 29.57
N TYR A 840 11.20 20.28 29.55
CA TYR A 840 10.41 20.13 30.77
C TYR A 840 9.67 18.79 30.80
N PHE A 841 9.87 18.00 31.85
CA PHE A 841 9.10 16.79 32.10
C PHE A 841 8.09 17.01 33.24
N LEU A 842 6.81 16.87 32.91
CA LEU A 842 5.70 16.92 33.84
C LEU A 842 5.35 15.50 34.30
N ASP A 843 5.83 15.14 35.50
CA ASP A 843 5.53 13.86 36.13
C ASP A 843 4.10 13.82 36.68
N CYS A 844 3.33 12.84 36.20
CA CYS A 844 1.96 12.59 36.60
C CYS A 844 1.82 11.43 37.61
N SER A 845 2.91 10.88 38.14
CA SER A 845 2.87 9.69 39.02
C SER A 845 2.04 9.88 40.30
N MET A 846 1.95 11.11 40.80
CA MET A 846 1.19 11.46 42.01
C MET A 846 -0.19 12.06 41.71
N VAL A 847 -0.60 12.05 40.44
CA VAL A 847 -1.93 12.44 39.97
C VAL A 847 -2.65 11.18 39.55
N PRO A 848 -3.94 10.97 39.85
CA PRO A 848 -4.68 9.89 39.23
C PRO A 848 -4.91 10.21 37.75
N ALA A 849 -3.93 9.88 36.94
CA ALA A 849 -4.00 9.90 35.50
C ALA A 849 -4.02 8.45 34.99
N PRO A 850 -5.06 7.63 35.31
CA PRO A 850 -5.10 6.26 34.83
C PRO A 850 -5.28 6.24 33.32
N GLU A 851 -4.68 5.23 32.69
CA GLU A 851 -4.95 4.94 31.29
C GLU A 851 -6.32 4.25 31.13
N LEU A 852 -6.98 4.53 30.01
CA LEU A 852 -8.20 3.88 29.55
C LEU A 852 -7.86 2.99 28.35
N VAL A 853 -8.32 1.74 28.39
CA VAL A 853 -8.10 0.75 27.32
C VAL A 853 -9.45 0.39 26.70
N GLU A 854 -9.71 0.83 25.48
CA GLU A 854 -10.95 0.57 24.74
C GLU A 854 -10.64 0.06 23.34
N HIS A 855 -11.23 -1.09 22.97
CA HIS A 855 -11.11 -1.68 21.63
C HIS A 855 -9.65 -1.83 21.13
N GLY A 856 -8.71 -2.09 22.04
CA GLY A 856 -7.26 -2.20 21.75
C GLY A 856 -6.54 -0.86 21.57
N GLY A 857 -7.23 0.26 21.71
CA GLY A 857 -6.66 1.61 21.79
C GLY A 857 -6.43 2.04 23.24
N ILE A 858 -5.40 2.86 23.46
CA ILE A 858 -5.04 3.38 24.79
C ILE A 858 -5.14 4.92 24.77
N SER A 859 -5.75 5.50 25.79
CA SER A 859 -5.85 6.95 26.01
C SER A 859 -5.68 7.29 27.48
N ASN A 860 -5.42 8.55 27.78
CA ASN A 860 -5.31 9.09 29.13
C ASN A 860 -5.96 10.48 29.14
N HIS A 861 -7.17 10.54 29.68
CA HIS A 861 -7.97 11.76 29.68
C HIS A 861 -7.33 12.87 30.52
N THR A 862 -6.75 12.51 31.67
CA THR A 862 -6.07 13.46 32.55
C THR A 862 -4.87 14.10 31.85
N GLU A 863 -4.03 13.32 31.18
CA GLU A 863 -2.95 13.86 30.34
C GLU A 863 -3.49 14.77 29.22
N ALA A 864 -4.59 14.39 28.56
CA ALA A 864 -5.18 15.19 27.50
C ALA A 864 -5.66 16.57 28.00
N VAL A 865 -6.27 16.62 29.19
CA VAL A 865 -6.66 17.87 29.85
C VAL A 865 -5.46 18.73 30.21
N LEU A 866 -4.39 18.12 30.74
CA LEU A 866 -3.13 18.82 31.05
C LEU A 866 -2.51 19.44 29.79
N VAL A 867 -2.44 18.67 28.70
CA VAL A 867 -1.95 19.15 27.40
C VAL A 867 -2.81 20.32 26.91
N HIS A 868 -4.14 20.22 26.97
CA HIS A 868 -5.04 21.31 26.58
C HIS A 868 -4.80 22.60 27.39
N LYS A 869 -4.67 22.50 28.72
CA LYS A 869 -4.40 23.66 29.59
C LYS A 869 -3.04 24.31 29.30
N LEU A 870 -2.00 23.49 29.09
CA LEU A 870 -0.67 23.98 28.71
C LEU A 870 -0.71 24.72 27.36
N LEU A 871 -1.40 24.15 26.37
CA LEU A 871 -1.58 24.78 25.06
C LEU A 871 -2.29 26.13 25.17
N LEU A 872 -3.37 26.19 25.95
CA LEU A 872 -4.13 27.43 26.16
C LEU A 872 -3.24 28.54 26.73
N LEU A 873 -2.44 28.24 27.76
CA LEU A 873 -1.54 29.20 28.38
C LEU A 873 -0.41 29.63 27.44
N LEU A 874 0.17 28.70 26.67
CA LEU A 874 1.26 29.00 25.73
C LEU A 874 0.77 29.85 24.56
N ILE A 875 -0.44 29.59 24.05
CA ILE A 875 -1.06 30.43 23.01
C ILE A 875 -1.40 31.81 23.58
N LYS A 876 -1.95 31.89 24.81
CA LYS A 876 -2.20 33.17 25.49
C LYS A 876 -0.92 33.97 25.74
N ALA A 877 0.19 33.29 26.02
CA ALA A 877 1.51 33.90 26.15
C ALA A 877 2.10 34.38 24.80
N GLY A 878 1.42 34.12 23.68
CA GLY A 878 1.75 34.62 22.34
C GLY A 878 2.42 33.60 21.42
N CYS A 879 2.39 32.30 21.76
CA CYS A 879 2.82 31.25 20.84
C CYS A 879 1.81 31.06 19.72
N LYS A 880 2.26 31.07 18.46
CA LYS A 880 1.37 30.85 17.31
C LYS A 880 0.94 29.39 17.24
N PRO A 881 -0.35 29.07 17.04
CA PRO A 881 -0.83 27.70 16.91
C PRO A 881 -0.05 26.87 15.86
N SER A 882 0.30 27.48 14.73
CA SER A 882 1.07 26.85 13.64
C SER A 882 2.47 26.39 14.05
N ASP A 883 3.04 26.97 15.10
CA ASP A 883 4.39 26.68 15.60
C ASP A 883 4.39 25.60 16.69
N ILE A 884 3.22 25.01 16.98
CA ILE A 884 3.01 24.00 18.01
C ILE A 884 2.70 22.64 17.36
N GLY A 885 3.27 21.58 17.95
CA GLY A 885 2.90 20.21 17.64
C GLY A 885 2.66 19.37 18.89
N VAL A 886 1.66 18.49 18.84
CA VAL A 886 1.36 17.53 19.90
C VAL A 886 1.58 16.12 19.37
N ILE A 887 2.40 15.36 20.08
CA ILE A 887 2.79 14.00 19.74
C ILE A 887 2.29 13.06 20.83
N ALA A 888 1.68 11.95 20.41
CA ALA A 888 1.37 10.83 21.29
C ALA A 888 1.61 9.49 20.56
N PRO A 889 2.01 8.43 21.27
CA PRO A 889 2.24 7.11 20.68
C PRO A 889 0.94 6.42 20.22
N TYR A 890 -0.19 6.72 20.86
CA TYR A 890 -1.48 6.06 20.61
C TYR A 890 -2.46 6.96 19.85
N ARG A 891 -3.09 6.41 18.80
CA ARG A 891 -4.09 7.15 17.99
C ARG A 891 -5.33 7.53 18.78
N HIS A 892 -5.76 6.72 19.76
CA HIS A 892 -6.90 7.04 20.63
C HIS A 892 -6.62 8.27 21.48
N GLN A 893 -5.39 8.44 21.99
CA GLN A 893 -5.01 9.66 22.69
C GLN A 893 -5.12 10.89 21.80
N LEU A 894 -4.70 10.80 20.53
CA LEU A 894 -4.82 11.92 19.59
C LEU A 894 -6.29 12.32 19.37
N LYS A 895 -7.22 11.36 19.32
CA LYS A 895 -8.66 11.65 19.25
C LYS A 895 -9.13 12.39 20.51
N SER A 896 -8.72 11.92 21.70
CA SER A 896 -9.06 12.57 22.97
C SER A 896 -8.54 14.01 23.04
N ILE A 897 -7.28 14.24 22.64
CA ILE A 897 -6.68 15.58 22.61
C ILE A 897 -7.39 16.46 21.58
N SER A 898 -7.59 15.98 20.35
CA SER A 898 -8.28 16.74 19.30
C SER A 898 -9.73 17.08 19.68
N GLY A 899 -10.41 16.21 20.43
CA GLY A 899 -11.75 16.47 20.97
C GLY A 899 -11.80 17.66 21.92
N LEU A 900 -10.72 17.90 22.68
CA LEU A 900 -10.60 19.07 23.57
C LEU A 900 -10.18 20.35 22.80
N LEU A 901 -9.56 20.22 21.62
CA LEU A 901 -9.02 21.34 20.83
C LEU A 901 -10.01 21.90 19.79
N GLN A 902 -11.32 21.79 20.01
CA GLN A 902 -12.34 22.24 19.05
C GLN A 902 -12.48 23.77 18.95
N SER A 903 -12.00 24.52 19.94
CA SER A 903 -12.06 25.98 19.94
C SER A 903 -11.20 26.59 18.83
N SER A 904 -11.65 27.72 18.26
CA SER A 904 -10.96 28.43 17.17
C SER A 904 -9.55 28.91 17.56
N VAL A 905 -9.27 29.07 18.85
CA VAL A 905 -7.95 29.43 19.40
C VAL A 905 -6.86 28.42 19.02
N PHE A 906 -7.23 27.15 18.83
CA PHE A 906 -6.28 26.07 18.51
C PHE A 906 -6.12 25.82 17.00
N THR A 907 -6.77 26.60 16.15
CA THR A 907 -6.72 26.43 14.70
C THR A 907 -5.28 26.55 14.21
N GLY A 908 -4.70 25.44 13.72
CA GLY A 908 -3.32 25.36 13.24
C GLY A 908 -2.37 24.57 14.14
N VAL A 909 -2.77 24.18 15.36
CA VAL A 909 -2.03 23.20 16.17
C VAL A 909 -2.08 21.85 15.46
N GLU A 910 -0.91 21.24 15.27
CA GLU A 910 -0.82 19.92 14.67
C GLU A 910 -0.84 18.83 15.75
N VAL A 911 -1.65 17.78 15.57
CA VAL A 911 -1.81 16.66 16.51
C VAL A 911 -1.65 15.35 15.72
N ASN A 912 -0.56 14.62 15.94
CA ASN A 912 -0.22 13.45 15.11
C ASN A 912 0.61 12.41 15.91
N THR A 913 0.70 11.20 15.37
CA THR A 913 1.60 10.16 15.92
C THR A 913 3.06 10.48 15.61
N VAL A 914 3.98 9.83 16.33
CA VAL A 914 5.43 9.91 16.04
C VAL A 914 5.73 9.64 14.57
N ASP A 915 5.14 8.58 14.01
CA ASP A 915 5.33 8.13 12.63
C ASP A 915 4.91 9.21 11.60
N ARG A 916 3.80 9.92 11.84
CA ARG A 916 3.31 10.99 10.95
C ARG A 916 4.10 12.30 11.07
N TYR A 917 4.80 12.49 12.19
CA TYR A 917 5.66 13.66 12.43
C TYR A 917 7.06 13.55 11.83
N GLN A 918 7.41 12.40 11.23
CA GLN A 918 8.72 12.21 10.63
C GLN A 918 8.99 13.24 9.52
N GLY A 919 10.22 13.75 9.48
CA GLY A 919 10.61 14.84 8.58
C GLY A 919 10.07 16.24 8.95
N ARG A 920 9.14 16.36 9.91
CA ARG A 920 8.58 17.64 10.36
C ARG A 920 9.30 18.18 11.60
N ASP A 921 9.08 19.45 11.92
CA ASP A 921 9.54 20.09 13.15
C ASP A 921 8.66 21.29 13.52
N LYS A 922 8.65 21.64 14.81
CA LYS A 922 7.88 22.76 15.38
C LYS A 922 8.70 23.52 16.42
N SER A 923 8.34 24.77 16.69
CA SER A 923 9.01 25.56 17.71
C SER A 923 8.78 24.98 19.10
N LEU A 924 7.55 24.55 19.36
CA LEU A 924 7.12 23.86 20.58
C LEU A 924 6.59 22.47 20.23
N ILE A 925 7.06 21.45 20.95
CA ILE A 925 6.46 20.11 20.93
C ILE A 925 5.98 19.75 22.33
N ILE A 926 4.76 19.21 22.41
CA ILE A 926 4.23 18.56 23.60
C ILE A 926 4.11 17.05 23.33
N LEU A 927 4.76 16.23 24.14
CA LEU A 927 4.75 14.77 24.05
C LEU A 927 3.94 14.19 25.22
N SER A 928 2.81 13.55 24.92
CA SER A 928 1.99 12.80 25.89
C SER A 928 2.35 11.31 25.80
N PHE A 929 2.82 10.72 26.90
CA PHE A 929 3.24 9.33 26.95
C PHE A 929 2.09 8.35 27.19
N VAL A 930 0.98 8.82 27.76
CA VAL A 930 -0.31 8.11 27.95
C VAL A 930 -0.27 7.00 29.00
N ARG A 931 0.78 6.17 28.98
CA ARG A 931 0.90 4.96 29.80
C ARG A 931 1.05 5.30 31.28
N SER A 932 0.15 4.72 32.06
CA SER A 932 0.00 4.96 33.49
C SER A 932 -0.74 3.76 34.12
N SER A 933 -0.07 2.61 34.15
CA SER A 933 -0.60 1.33 34.64
C SER A 933 0.48 0.51 35.36
N THR A 934 0.03 -0.32 36.29
CA THR A 934 0.82 -1.31 37.02
C THR A 934 0.97 -2.64 36.27
N GLU A 935 0.20 -2.86 35.20
CA GLU A 935 0.15 -4.13 34.44
C GLU A 935 1.22 -4.23 33.33
N GLU A 936 1.06 -5.18 32.39
CA GLU A 936 2.00 -5.44 31.29
C GLU A 936 2.26 -4.23 30.40
N LEU A 937 3.53 -4.05 30.02
CA LEU A 937 4.03 -2.90 29.26
C LEU A 937 3.84 -3.12 27.75
N GLY A 938 3.08 -2.25 27.09
CA GLY A 938 2.93 -2.26 25.63
C GLY A 938 4.27 -2.06 24.89
N GLU A 939 4.37 -2.56 23.66
CA GLU A 939 5.65 -2.58 22.91
C GLU A 939 6.09 -1.22 22.35
N LEU A 940 5.15 -0.30 22.09
CA LEU A 940 5.41 0.93 21.35
C LEU A 940 6.48 1.84 21.99
N LEU A 941 6.54 1.89 23.31
CA LEU A 941 7.51 2.70 24.05
C LEU A 941 8.85 1.98 24.32
N LYS A 942 8.97 0.69 23.96
CA LYS A 942 10.25 -0.05 23.99
C LYS A 942 11.17 0.33 22.83
N ASP A 943 10.63 0.94 21.77
CA ASP A 943 11.37 1.34 20.60
C ASP A 943 12.08 2.69 20.82
N TRP A 944 13.39 2.60 21.02
CA TRP A 944 14.33 3.72 21.07
C TRP A 944 14.15 4.71 19.91
N ARG A 945 13.96 4.21 18.68
CA ARG A 945 13.88 5.05 17.47
C ARG A 945 12.63 5.94 17.48
N ARG A 946 11.50 5.43 17.98
CA ARG A 946 10.25 6.23 18.15
C ARG A 946 10.47 7.37 19.14
N LEU A 947 11.10 7.09 20.28
CA LEU A 947 11.43 8.11 21.26
C LEU A 947 12.35 9.19 20.68
N ASN A 948 13.41 8.77 19.97
CA ASN A 948 14.34 9.69 19.31
C ASN A 948 13.64 10.60 18.29
N VAL A 949 12.73 10.05 17.46
CA VAL A 949 11.97 10.89 16.53
C VAL A 949 11.10 11.89 17.28
N ALA A 950 10.40 11.49 18.35
CA ALA A 950 9.54 12.36 19.12
C ALA A 950 10.30 13.55 19.74
N ILE A 951 11.43 13.31 20.41
CA ILE A 951 12.22 14.37 21.07
C ILE A 951 12.89 15.32 20.06
N THR A 952 13.28 14.82 18.88
CA THR A 952 14.00 15.61 17.86
C THR A 952 13.10 16.46 16.96
N ARG A 953 11.79 16.53 17.25
CA ARG A 953 10.83 17.39 16.53
C ARG A 953 10.84 18.84 17.04
N ALA A 954 11.28 19.08 18.27
CA ALA A 954 11.27 20.40 18.90
C ALA A 954 12.47 21.26 18.45
N LYS A 955 12.24 22.55 18.19
CA LYS A 955 13.32 23.53 17.96
C LYS A 955 13.73 24.24 19.23
N HIS A 956 12.75 24.80 19.95
CA HIS A 956 12.99 25.75 21.03
C HIS A 956 12.51 25.22 22.38
N LYS A 957 11.39 24.51 22.42
CA LYS A 957 10.84 23.96 23.66
C LYS A 957 10.20 22.58 23.45
N LEU A 958 10.50 21.66 24.36
CA LEU A 958 9.97 20.30 24.45
C LEU A 958 9.34 20.12 25.84
N VAL A 959 8.04 19.87 25.86
CA VAL A 959 7.29 19.55 27.08
C VAL A 959 6.86 18.09 27.00
N MET A 960 7.15 17.31 28.03
CA MET A 960 6.82 15.90 28.13
C MET A 960 5.85 15.69 29.28
N VAL A 961 4.81 14.88 29.09
CA VAL A 961 3.76 14.61 30.09
C VAL A 961 3.60 13.10 30.22
N GLY A 962 3.71 12.57 31.44
CA GLY A 962 3.49 11.15 31.71
C GLY A 962 3.84 10.73 33.14
N SER A 963 3.52 9.48 33.49
CA SER A 963 3.85 8.88 34.80
C SER A 963 5.30 8.36 34.81
N ALA A 964 6.21 9.04 35.52
CA ALA A 964 7.61 8.60 35.64
C ALA A 964 7.72 7.16 36.18
N THR A 965 6.93 6.81 37.21
CA THR A 965 6.91 5.47 37.82
C THR A 965 6.58 4.36 36.83
N THR A 966 5.59 4.56 35.96
CA THR A 966 5.26 3.61 34.89
C THR A 966 6.33 3.62 33.79
N LEU A 967 6.80 4.81 33.42
CA LEU A 967 7.68 4.99 32.27
C LEU A 967 9.11 4.49 32.48
N GLN A 968 9.63 4.51 33.71
CA GLN A 968 10.94 3.93 34.05
C GLN A 968 11.04 2.43 33.75
N ARG A 969 9.92 1.73 33.61
CA ARG A 969 9.91 0.32 33.23
C ARG A 969 10.28 0.11 31.74
N TYR A 970 10.32 1.17 30.94
CA TYR A 970 10.81 1.15 29.56
C TYR A 970 12.27 1.60 29.53
N ALA A 971 13.19 0.70 29.18
CA ALA A 971 14.63 1.03 29.08
C ALA A 971 14.93 2.33 28.29
N PRO A 972 14.26 2.64 27.15
CA PRO A 972 14.44 3.92 26.46
C PRO A 972 14.11 5.15 27.31
N VAL A 973 13.00 5.07 28.03
CA VAL A 973 12.47 6.20 28.79
C VAL A 973 13.16 6.31 30.15
N GLU A 974 13.59 5.19 30.74
CA GLU A 974 14.45 5.17 31.92
C GLU A 974 15.74 5.96 31.68
N LYS A 975 16.46 5.68 30.59
CA LYS A 975 17.69 6.42 30.24
C LYS A 975 17.41 7.91 30.01
N LEU A 976 16.28 8.26 29.40
CA LEU A 976 15.84 9.64 29.23
C LEU A 976 15.59 10.31 30.60
N LEU A 977 14.83 9.66 31.49
CA LEU A 977 14.51 10.19 32.81
C LEU A 977 15.77 10.36 33.67
N SER A 978 16.69 9.39 33.65
CA SER A 978 17.98 9.49 34.35
C SER A 978 18.81 10.68 33.87
N HIS A 979 18.86 10.92 32.55
CA HIS A 979 19.52 12.11 31.99
C HIS A 979 18.83 13.41 32.41
N LEU A 980 17.49 13.44 32.40
CA LEU A 980 16.72 14.61 32.84
C LEU A 980 16.91 14.89 34.35
N GLN A 981 17.07 13.87 35.18
CA GLN A 981 17.35 14.01 36.62
C GLN A 981 18.74 14.61 36.85
N GLN A 982 19.76 14.12 36.14
CA GLN A 982 21.13 14.63 36.25
C GLN A 982 21.23 16.12 35.90
N GLU A 983 20.42 16.58 34.95
CA GLU A 983 20.40 17.97 34.47
C GLU A 983 19.38 18.86 35.23
N ASN A 984 18.75 18.37 36.32
CA ASN A 984 17.70 19.06 37.09
C ASN A 984 16.51 19.53 36.24
N MET A 985 16.11 18.76 35.24
CA MET A 985 15.01 19.07 34.30
C MET A 985 13.66 18.42 34.67
N ILE A 986 13.56 17.78 35.84
CA ILE A 986 12.34 17.11 36.34
C ILE A 986 11.72 17.88 37.50
N SER A 987 10.40 18.06 37.45
CA SER A 987 9.60 18.50 38.61
C SER A 987 8.72 17.33 39.09
N PHE A 988 8.96 16.87 40.32
CA PHE A 988 8.08 15.94 41.02
C PHE A 988 6.91 16.69 41.64
N ARG A 989 5.73 16.08 41.70
CA ARG A 989 4.58 16.67 42.40
C ARG A 989 4.00 15.75 43.45
N LYS A 990 3.37 16.34 44.46
CA LYS A 990 2.56 15.63 45.47
C LYS A 990 1.05 15.77 45.25
N GLU A 991 0.51 16.86 44.71
CA GLU A 991 -0.95 17.01 44.56
C GLU A 991 -1.34 17.91 43.36
N VAL A 992 -1.96 17.34 42.32
CA VAL A 992 -2.58 18.08 41.17
C VAL A 992 -4.11 17.99 41.23
N HIS A 993 -4.61 17.31 42.26
CA HIS A 993 -5.93 16.71 42.28
C HIS A 993 -7.09 17.72 42.39
N GLN A 994 -6.83 18.92 42.92
CA GLN A 994 -7.86 19.95 43.12
C GLN A 994 -7.80 21.11 42.11
N PHE A 995 -6.87 21.12 41.15
CA PHE A 995 -6.82 22.14 40.08
C PHE A 995 -7.52 21.69 38.78
N LEU A 996 -7.89 20.40 38.68
CA LEU A 996 -8.54 19.81 37.52
C LEU A 996 -10.09 19.91 37.58
N VAL A 997 -10.64 20.24 38.75
CA VAL A 997 -12.04 20.67 38.97
C VAL A 997 -12.05 22.18 38.93
#